data_AF-A0A150AKZ2-F1
#
_entry.id   AF-A0A150AKZ2-F1
#
_cell.length_a   1.000
_cell.length_b   1.000
_cell.length_c   1.000
_cell.angle_alpha   90.00
_cell.angle_beta   90.00
_cell.angle_gamma   90.00
#
_symmetry.space_group_name_H-M   'P 1'
#
loop_
_entity.id
_entity.type
_entity.pdbx_description
1 polymer ?
#
loop_
_entity_poly.entity_id
_entity_poly.type
_entity_poly.pdbx_seq_one_letter_code
_entity_poly.pdbx_strand_id
1 'polypeptide(L)'
;MFTFPGAITLIICFYSALETLQQTKIEDKMKKNILTWSKIILISFFVIIPLFSFSQEEYLSRLSLAGTVSEFAVSPSEEIWVATSSGNVYYTKGVGKLWHLGPFGSLEYNPYQHRTKDEFKRIYFISEDKMMISGYLNDDDTNRSFVYWSENHGESWDKVYFNERNWFKNAYTDNKGKVWLIDSYNRIYFSNDSCKTWQPIEGVNIKDFLPRILSVHFSEDGKTGIFGAFDNNILQTKNNCKTWEKVPSPLDQNKYKKLSKNEDTRIRKVRVFGDYFILKQNGKLFYTNRNSIDWQYVSRVSDFEVSENGQFYTINHDYSISIYDASFLEIWKSNEVIDDELRAITVKNNSLFVLTYDNLYKIDEKEFKVSPIFTDEQPIKEPYRKINYKGQLYGFWGEDILHFDQKLKLWSRLMTADFSVGEAKIVEDKLLITDRECNKNYFVDIENRALDEYIIRDHLFSGLIAQELHFELTSDGCFHSEDAIRVYTKNADKFVIDNKRSTSDFLSDALTQIDYKQVEQLIRTVDQSRSKMVSINDLNITKNDVKNFIQFIDYVEAIVKKNDVLYLGYESLYDFPGEYSDFNFYRSIADSLSTLTKEEINDIFSQASGNHSTTTDIRRIKIVFQNGKQLTIENYDDEPNYLYTPWVVDFEGVKFRMNSILFGQHIEEITNCMFFTDDVKNINYAIFKIANYLYRKKLN
;
A
#
# COMPACT_ATOMS: atom_id res chain seq x y z
N MET A 1 13.08 -26.46 1.84
CA MET A 1 12.79 -27.93 1.82
C MET A 1 14.09 -28.75 1.98
N PHE A 2 14.57 -28.99 3.21
CA PHE A 2 15.50 -30.11 3.45
C PHE A 2 14.67 -31.38 3.46
N THR A 3 14.77 -32.19 2.41
CA THR A 3 14.29 -33.56 2.49
C THR A 3 15.01 -34.21 3.67
N PHE A 4 14.26 -34.87 4.54
CA PHE A 4 14.76 -35.63 5.67
C PHE A 4 14.78 -37.13 5.29
N PRO A 5 15.55 -37.58 4.26
CA PRO A 5 15.61 -39.01 3.94
C PRO A 5 16.24 -39.77 5.12
N GLY A 6 17.10 -39.13 5.91
CA GLY A 6 17.72 -39.72 7.08
C GLY A 6 16.72 -40.22 8.14
N ALA A 7 15.63 -39.50 8.40
CA ALA A 7 14.66 -39.91 9.44
C ALA A 7 13.78 -41.08 8.99
N ILE A 8 13.33 -41.08 7.74
CA ILE A 8 12.53 -42.19 7.18
C ILE A 8 13.41 -43.44 7.04
N THR A 9 14.65 -43.30 6.58
CA THR A 9 15.61 -44.41 6.53
C THR A 9 15.95 -44.93 7.93
N LEU A 10 16.12 -44.06 8.93
CA LEU A 10 16.30 -44.48 10.32
C LEU A 10 15.09 -45.22 10.86
N ILE A 11 13.86 -44.76 10.58
CA ILE A 11 12.62 -45.43 11.02
C ILE A 11 12.49 -46.81 10.37
N ILE A 12 12.77 -46.93 9.06
CA ILE A 12 12.73 -48.21 8.33
C ILE A 12 13.82 -49.16 8.83
N CYS A 13 15.05 -48.66 9.05
CA CYS A 13 16.14 -49.46 9.63
C CYS A 13 15.84 -49.89 11.07
N PHE A 14 15.20 -49.04 11.88
CA PHE A 14 14.82 -49.36 13.25
C PHE A 14 13.69 -50.39 13.30
N TYR A 15 12.70 -50.29 12.41
CA TYR A 15 11.63 -51.30 12.27
C TYR A 15 12.17 -52.65 11.79
N SER A 16 13.05 -52.64 10.79
CA SER A 16 13.74 -53.84 10.29
C SER A 16 14.59 -54.51 11.38
N ALA A 17 15.31 -53.72 12.20
CA ALA A 17 16.07 -54.23 13.34
C ALA A 17 15.16 -54.85 14.43
N LEU A 18 13.98 -54.28 14.66
CA LEU A 18 12.98 -54.78 15.62
C LEU A 18 12.34 -56.10 15.16
N GLU A 19 12.04 -56.26 13.87
CA GLU A 19 11.57 -57.55 13.30
C GLU A 19 12.63 -58.65 13.41
N THR A 20 13.90 -58.30 13.17
CA THR A 20 15.02 -59.24 13.27
C THR A 20 15.26 -59.71 14.72
N LEU A 21 15.04 -58.82 15.71
CA LEU A 21 15.11 -59.13 17.15
C LEU A 21 13.94 -59.99 17.65
N GLN A 22 12.77 -59.97 16.99
CA GLN A 22 11.65 -60.85 17.34
C GLN A 22 11.90 -62.31 16.96
N GLN A 23 12.67 -62.56 15.89
CA GLN A 23 12.98 -63.90 15.36
C GLN A 23 14.08 -64.66 16.13
N THR A 24 14.82 -64.00 17.02
CA THR A 24 15.87 -64.64 17.84
C THR A 24 15.36 -65.05 19.24
N LYS A 25 15.90 -66.16 19.78
CA LYS A 25 15.65 -66.66 21.15
C LYS A 25 16.34 -65.77 22.20
N ILE A 26 15.85 -64.55 22.35
CA ILE A 26 16.24 -63.64 23.42
C ILE A 26 15.20 -63.77 24.55
N GLU A 27 15.65 -63.81 25.81
CA GLU A 27 14.81 -63.92 27.00
C GLU A 27 13.65 -62.90 27.00
N ASP A 28 12.44 -63.34 27.35
CA ASP A 28 11.21 -62.53 27.31
C ASP A 28 11.31 -61.18 28.03
N LYS A 29 12.16 -61.09 29.05
CA LYS A 29 12.42 -59.85 29.80
C LYS A 29 13.12 -58.78 28.95
N MET A 30 14.06 -59.17 28.07
CA MET A 30 14.72 -58.25 27.14
C MET A 30 13.77 -57.82 26.02
N LYS A 31 12.94 -58.73 25.48
CA LYS A 31 11.93 -58.38 24.47
C LYS A 31 10.94 -57.34 25.01
N LYS A 32 10.47 -57.50 26.25
CA LYS A 32 9.56 -56.54 26.89
C LYS A 32 10.21 -55.17 27.11
N ASN A 33 11.49 -55.13 27.50
CA ASN A 33 12.22 -53.87 27.63
C ASN A 33 12.41 -53.17 26.28
N ILE A 34 12.86 -53.89 25.24
CA ILE A 34 13.04 -53.32 23.89
C ILE A 34 11.72 -52.77 23.35
N LEU A 35 10.61 -53.49 23.53
CA LEU A 35 9.28 -53.05 23.11
C LEU A 35 8.78 -51.81 23.89
N THR A 36 9.22 -51.66 25.14
CA THR A 36 8.88 -50.49 25.97
C THR A 36 9.69 -49.27 25.53
N TRP A 37 10.99 -49.44 25.29
CA TRP A 37 11.87 -48.36 24.77
C TRP A 37 11.49 -47.93 23.36
N SER A 38 11.10 -48.85 22.47
CA SER A 38 10.65 -48.49 21.13
C SER A 38 9.32 -47.72 21.13
N LYS A 39 8.39 -48.07 22.02
CA LYS A 39 7.17 -47.29 22.25
C LYS A 39 7.47 -45.89 22.80
N ILE A 40 8.40 -45.78 23.75
CA ILE A 40 8.83 -44.47 24.29
C ILE A 40 9.45 -43.61 23.18
N ILE A 41 10.36 -44.18 22.36
CA ILE A 41 10.99 -43.44 21.25
C ILE A 41 9.96 -43.02 20.20
N LEU A 42 8.99 -43.87 19.86
CA LEU A 42 7.91 -43.52 18.92
C LEU A 42 7.02 -42.40 19.48
N ILE A 43 6.66 -42.47 20.76
CA ILE A 43 5.89 -41.43 21.43
C ILE A 43 6.69 -40.13 21.49
N SER A 44 7.99 -40.19 21.80
CA SER A 44 8.88 -39.04 21.74
C SER A 44 8.94 -38.45 20.34
N PHE A 45 9.04 -39.25 19.28
CA PHE A 45 9.00 -38.77 17.89
C PHE A 45 7.66 -38.08 17.55
N PHE A 46 6.53 -38.66 17.95
CA PHE A 46 5.20 -38.09 17.71
C PHE A 46 4.91 -36.84 18.55
N VAL A 47 5.55 -36.67 19.71
CA VAL A 47 5.40 -35.48 20.57
C VAL A 47 6.39 -34.38 20.21
N ILE A 48 7.61 -34.74 19.79
CA ILE A 48 8.70 -33.77 19.55
C ILE A 48 8.64 -33.20 18.13
N ILE A 49 8.22 -33.95 17.11
CA ILE A 49 8.14 -33.45 15.73
C ILE A 49 7.14 -32.30 15.58
N PRO A 50 5.91 -32.36 16.14
CA PRO A 50 4.99 -31.22 16.06
C PRO A 50 5.58 -29.98 16.73
N LEU A 51 6.28 -30.12 17.86
CA LEU A 51 6.88 -29.01 18.59
C LEU A 51 7.94 -28.26 17.76
N PHE A 52 8.71 -28.96 16.92
CA PHE A 52 9.65 -28.32 15.99
C PHE A 52 8.98 -27.73 14.75
N SER A 53 7.85 -28.28 14.30
CA SER A 53 7.08 -27.71 13.18
C SER A 53 6.35 -26.42 13.57
N PHE A 54 5.83 -26.34 14.80
CA PHE A 54 5.18 -25.11 15.29
C PHE A 54 6.18 -23.99 15.59
N SER A 55 7.44 -24.30 15.95
CA SER A 55 8.45 -23.26 16.19
C SER A 55 9.04 -22.65 14.91
N GLN A 56 8.87 -23.28 13.73
CA GLN A 56 9.45 -22.77 12.48
C GLN A 56 8.77 -21.50 11.99
N GLU A 57 7.46 -21.35 12.19
CA GLU A 57 6.71 -20.17 11.76
C GLU A 57 7.23 -18.87 12.38
N GLU A 58 7.75 -18.95 13.61
CA GLU A 58 8.33 -17.81 14.31
C GLU A 58 9.59 -17.27 13.61
N TYR A 59 10.33 -18.09 12.87
CA TYR A 59 11.58 -17.65 12.22
C TYR A 59 11.40 -17.33 10.72
N LEU A 60 10.18 -17.45 10.18
CA LEU A 60 9.91 -17.15 8.78
C LEU A 60 10.01 -15.64 8.50
N SER A 61 10.80 -15.28 7.51
CA SER A 61 10.90 -13.90 7.04
C SER A 61 9.73 -13.55 6.16
N ARG A 62 9.20 -12.32 6.30
CA ARG A 62 8.38 -11.70 5.25
C ARG A 62 9.24 -11.52 4.01
N LEU A 63 8.73 -11.92 2.86
CA LEU A 63 9.38 -11.79 1.57
C LEU A 63 8.83 -10.55 0.87
N SER A 64 9.68 -9.54 0.71
CA SER A 64 9.34 -8.37 -0.11
C SER A 64 9.62 -8.67 -1.58
N LEU A 65 8.58 -8.69 -2.42
CA LEU A 65 8.75 -8.85 -3.87
C LEU A 65 9.33 -7.55 -4.45
N ALA A 66 10.62 -7.58 -4.81
CA ALA A 66 11.35 -6.41 -5.29
C ALA A 66 10.90 -5.96 -6.68
N GLY A 67 10.79 -4.65 -6.88
CA GLY A 67 10.33 -4.05 -8.15
C GLY A 67 8.81 -4.05 -8.30
N THR A 68 8.34 -3.52 -9.42
CA THR A 68 6.90 -3.42 -9.71
C THR A 68 6.35 -4.75 -10.21
N VAL A 69 5.21 -5.17 -9.68
CA VAL A 69 4.43 -6.32 -10.16
C VAL A 69 3.29 -5.77 -11.01
N SER A 70 3.29 -6.05 -12.30
CA SER A 70 2.20 -5.58 -13.18
C SER A 70 1.04 -6.58 -13.22
N GLU A 71 1.37 -7.87 -13.27
CA GLU A 71 0.45 -9.02 -13.23
C GLU A 71 1.21 -10.21 -12.62
N PHE A 72 0.49 -11.24 -12.18
CA PHE A 72 1.05 -12.52 -11.76
C PHE A 72 0.25 -13.67 -12.38
N ALA A 73 0.83 -14.86 -12.40
CA ALA A 73 0.22 -16.03 -13.01
C ALA A 73 -0.15 -17.07 -11.95
N VAL A 74 -1.27 -17.75 -12.18
CA VAL A 74 -1.74 -18.87 -11.38
C VAL A 74 -1.89 -20.07 -12.30
N SER A 75 -1.24 -21.18 -11.97
CA SER A 75 -1.33 -22.42 -12.74
C SER A 75 -2.70 -23.08 -12.57
N PRO A 76 -3.09 -24.03 -13.45
CA PRO A 76 -4.24 -24.90 -13.20
C PRO A 76 -4.22 -25.61 -11.83
N SER A 77 -3.05 -25.98 -11.32
CA SER A 77 -2.87 -26.53 -9.96
C SER A 77 -2.87 -25.49 -8.83
N GLU A 78 -3.09 -24.21 -9.16
CA GLU A 78 -3.07 -23.05 -8.25
C GLU A 78 -1.68 -22.70 -7.67
N GLU A 79 -0.61 -23.09 -8.36
CA GLU A 79 0.72 -22.57 -8.10
C GLU A 79 0.81 -21.11 -8.59
N ILE A 80 1.34 -20.23 -7.75
CA ILE A 80 1.40 -18.80 -8.03
C ILE A 80 2.83 -18.41 -8.37
N TRP A 81 3.01 -17.73 -9.50
CA TRP A 81 4.31 -17.22 -9.94
C TRP A 81 4.22 -15.72 -10.23
N VAL A 82 5.24 -14.98 -9.77
CA VAL A 82 5.35 -13.54 -9.92
C VAL A 82 6.68 -13.21 -10.59
N ALA A 83 6.64 -12.51 -11.72
CA ALA A 83 7.83 -11.94 -12.35
C ALA A 83 7.81 -10.41 -12.20
N THR A 84 8.94 -9.82 -11.84
CA THR A 84 9.02 -8.42 -11.43
C THR A 84 9.90 -7.59 -12.36
N SER A 85 9.67 -6.27 -12.41
CA SER A 85 10.52 -5.36 -13.20
C SER A 85 11.96 -5.26 -12.69
N SER A 86 12.26 -5.82 -11.51
CA SER A 86 13.62 -5.97 -11.00
C SER A 86 14.35 -7.21 -11.54
N GLY A 87 13.73 -7.96 -12.46
CA GLY A 87 14.31 -9.18 -13.04
C GLY A 87 14.29 -10.38 -12.10
N ASN A 88 13.51 -10.32 -11.02
CA ASN A 88 13.31 -11.44 -10.12
C ASN A 88 12.03 -12.20 -10.47
N VAL A 89 12.06 -13.51 -10.31
CA VAL A 89 10.89 -14.40 -10.29
C VAL A 89 10.74 -14.99 -8.90
N TYR A 90 9.51 -15.05 -8.41
CA TYR A 90 9.14 -15.67 -7.14
C TYR A 90 7.98 -16.62 -7.38
N TYR A 91 7.87 -17.67 -6.57
CA TYR A 91 6.73 -18.58 -6.65
C TYR A 91 6.32 -19.15 -5.29
N THR A 92 5.07 -19.61 -5.20
CA THR A 92 4.56 -20.38 -4.07
C THR A 92 3.65 -21.50 -4.57
N LYS A 93 3.68 -22.66 -3.90
CA LYS A 93 2.85 -23.83 -4.25
C LYS A 93 1.35 -23.65 -4.02
N GLY A 94 0.92 -22.50 -3.52
CA GLY A 94 -0.48 -22.17 -3.29
C GLY A 94 -0.67 -21.20 -2.12
N VAL A 95 -1.89 -20.69 -1.94
CA VAL A 95 -2.22 -19.83 -0.80
C VAL A 95 -2.02 -20.59 0.52
N GLY A 96 -1.25 -20.01 1.44
CA GLY A 96 -0.86 -20.63 2.72
C GLY A 96 0.43 -21.44 2.64
N LYS A 97 1.19 -21.34 1.54
CA LYS A 97 2.50 -22.00 1.38
C LYS A 97 3.62 -20.96 1.29
N LEU A 98 4.81 -21.39 1.67
CA LEU A 98 6.01 -20.55 1.62
C LEU A 98 6.32 -20.14 0.18
N TRP A 99 6.83 -18.92 0.08
CA TRP A 99 7.35 -18.34 -1.14
C TRP A 99 8.84 -18.63 -1.28
N HIS A 100 9.22 -18.83 -2.53
CA HIS A 100 10.55 -19.23 -2.94
C HIS A 100 11.05 -18.30 -4.04
N LEU A 101 12.35 -18.03 -4.04
CA LEU A 101 13.00 -17.44 -5.19
C LEU A 101 12.91 -18.43 -6.37
N GLY A 102 12.46 -17.91 -7.50
CA GLY A 102 12.37 -18.64 -8.75
C GLY A 102 13.72 -18.75 -9.47
N PRO A 103 13.69 -19.17 -10.74
CA PRO A 103 14.88 -19.45 -11.53
C PRO A 103 15.69 -18.19 -11.91
N PHE A 104 15.13 -17.00 -11.70
CA PHE A 104 15.77 -15.72 -12.02
C PHE A 104 15.74 -14.82 -10.79
N GLY A 105 16.88 -14.19 -10.48
CA GLY A 105 16.98 -13.17 -9.44
C GLY A 105 17.88 -13.53 -8.26
N SER A 106 17.79 -12.72 -7.21
CA SER A 106 18.46 -12.95 -5.93
C SER A 106 17.63 -12.37 -4.78
N LEU A 107 17.69 -13.02 -3.61
CA LEU A 107 17.12 -12.49 -2.36
C LEU A 107 18.01 -11.41 -1.72
N GLU A 108 19.26 -11.27 -2.17
CA GLU A 108 20.14 -10.21 -1.71
C GLU A 108 19.60 -8.85 -2.18
N TYR A 109 19.00 -8.12 -1.25
CA TYR A 109 18.54 -6.75 -1.49
C TYR A 109 19.75 -5.85 -1.72
N ASN A 110 20.02 -5.51 -2.98
CA ASN A 110 20.99 -4.47 -3.33
C ASN A 110 20.24 -3.24 -3.82
N PRO A 111 20.11 -2.18 -2.99
CA PRO A 111 19.41 -0.97 -3.37
C PRO A 111 20.08 -0.26 -4.57
N TYR A 112 21.32 -0.60 -4.94
CA TYR A 112 22.04 -0.01 -6.06
C TYR A 112 22.02 -0.86 -7.35
N GLN A 113 21.48 -2.09 -7.33
CA GLN A 113 21.25 -2.87 -8.57
C GLN A 113 19.95 -2.41 -9.23
N HIS A 114 19.94 -1.17 -9.72
CA HIS A 114 18.73 -0.52 -10.26
C HIS A 114 18.29 -0.99 -11.66
N ARG A 115 18.88 -2.06 -12.19
CA ARG A 115 18.43 -2.79 -13.38
C ARG A 115 19.22 -4.09 -13.46
N THR A 116 18.58 -5.22 -13.22
CA THR A 116 18.97 -6.44 -13.92
C THR A 116 18.93 -6.17 -15.43
N LYS A 117 19.78 -6.86 -16.21
CA LYS A 117 19.77 -6.76 -17.68
C LYS A 117 18.37 -6.98 -18.26
N ASP A 118 17.61 -7.86 -17.62
CA ASP A 118 16.26 -8.26 -18.00
C ASP A 118 15.23 -7.61 -17.06
N GLU A 119 14.29 -6.85 -17.62
CA GLU A 119 13.14 -6.31 -16.90
C GLU A 119 11.90 -7.13 -17.26
N PHE A 120 11.44 -7.99 -16.35
CA PHE A 120 10.23 -8.78 -16.57
C PHE A 120 8.99 -7.92 -16.43
N LYS A 121 8.06 -8.09 -17.36
CA LYS A 121 6.75 -7.43 -17.32
C LYS A 121 5.68 -8.38 -16.86
N ARG A 122 5.69 -9.61 -17.36
CA ARG A 122 4.63 -10.58 -17.10
C ARG A 122 5.16 -12.00 -17.18
N ILE A 123 4.50 -12.88 -16.44
CA ILE A 123 4.65 -14.33 -16.49
C ILE A 123 3.30 -14.94 -16.83
N TYR A 124 3.30 -16.05 -17.55
CA TYR A 124 2.09 -16.71 -18.02
C TYR A 124 2.19 -18.22 -17.84
N PHE A 125 1.10 -18.83 -17.40
CA PHE A 125 0.84 -20.26 -17.56
C PHE A 125 0.00 -20.47 -18.82
N ILE A 126 0.58 -21.13 -19.82
CA ILE A 126 -0.13 -21.57 -21.03
C ILE A 126 -0.82 -22.91 -20.77
N SER A 127 -0.17 -23.77 -20.01
CA SER A 127 -0.71 -24.99 -19.39
C SER A 127 -0.02 -25.20 -18.06
N GLU A 128 -0.24 -26.33 -17.39
CA GLU A 128 0.48 -26.68 -16.16
C GLU A 128 2.01 -26.66 -16.41
N ASP A 129 2.49 -27.36 -17.44
CA ASP A 129 3.93 -27.48 -17.69
C ASP A 129 4.52 -26.34 -18.55
N LYS A 130 3.68 -25.59 -19.27
CA LYS A 130 4.16 -24.63 -20.27
C LYS A 130 4.01 -23.20 -19.79
N MET A 131 5.12 -22.48 -19.77
CA MET A 131 5.21 -21.14 -19.21
C MET A 131 5.94 -20.17 -20.15
N MET A 132 5.66 -18.89 -20.01
CA MET A 132 6.36 -17.83 -20.73
C MET A 132 6.59 -16.62 -19.82
N ILE A 133 7.76 -16.00 -19.91
CA ILE A 133 8.05 -14.70 -19.31
C ILE A 133 8.35 -13.71 -20.43
N SER A 134 7.66 -12.57 -20.40
CA SER A 134 7.85 -11.47 -21.35
C SER A 134 8.31 -10.20 -20.64
N GLY A 135 8.94 -9.30 -21.39
CA GLY A 135 9.36 -8.01 -20.87
C GLY A 135 10.28 -7.24 -21.80
N TYR A 136 11.13 -6.40 -21.20
CA TYR A 136 12.26 -5.79 -21.88
C TYR A 136 13.44 -6.76 -21.81
N LEU A 137 13.47 -7.68 -22.76
CA LEU A 137 14.41 -8.79 -22.84
C LEU A 137 15.18 -8.67 -24.16
N ASN A 138 16.46 -8.35 -24.08
CA ASN A 138 17.31 -8.20 -25.25
C ASN A 138 18.62 -8.94 -25.06
N ASP A 139 19.05 -9.53 -26.14
CA ASP A 139 20.30 -10.26 -26.22
C ASP A 139 21.31 -9.37 -26.96
N ASP A 140 22.31 -8.89 -26.22
CA ASP A 140 23.30 -7.94 -26.73
C ASP A 140 24.15 -8.56 -27.87
N ASP A 141 24.36 -9.88 -27.85
CA ASP A 141 25.19 -10.57 -28.84
C ASP A 141 24.47 -10.71 -30.18
N THR A 142 23.17 -11.00 -30.13
CA THR A 142 22.34 -11.18 -31.34
C THR A 142 21.65 -9.90 -31.80
N ASN A 143 21.62 -8.86 -30.95
CA ASN A 143 20.82 -7.64 -31.10
C ASN A 143 19.33 -7.95 -31.37
N ARG A 144 18.83 -9.05 -30.80
CA ARG A 144 17.45 -9.52 -30.92
C ARG A 144 16.75 -9.50 -29.58
N SER A 145 15.44 -9.35 -29.61
CA SER A 145 14.60 -9.56 -28.43
C SER A 145 14.08 -10.97 -28.39
N PHE A 146 13.76 -11.43 -27.18
CA PHE A 146 13.29 -12.77 -26.95
C PHE A 146 12.22 -12.80 -25.86
N VAL A 147 11.58 -13.95 -25.70
CA VAL A 147 10.83 -14.30 -24.49
C VAL A 147 11.48 -15.53 -23.86
N TYR A 148 11.40 -15.66 -22.54
CA TYR A 148 11.74 -16.93 -21.89
C TYR A 148 10.55 -17.87 -22.01
N TRP A 149 10.80 -19.13 -22.35
CA TRP A 149 9.80 -20.17 -22.47
C TRP A 149 10.25 -21.43 -21.76
N SER A 150 9.33 -22.12 -21.11
CA SER A 150 9.56 -23.40 -20.44
C SER A 150 8.50 -24.40 -20.87
N GLU A 151 8.89 -25.65 -21.07
CA GLU A 151 7.99 -26.79 -21.29
C GLU A 151 7.89 -27.77 -20.12
N ASN A 152 8.62 -27.52 -19.04
CA ASN A 152 8.73 -28.39 -17.87
C ASN A 152 8.54 -27.60 -16.56
N HIS A 153 7.48 -26.79 -16.49
CA HIS A 153 7.04 -26.11 -15.27
C HIS A 153 8.13 -25.23 -14.63
N GLY A 154 8.97 -24.60 -15.45
CA GLY A 154 10.00 -23.67 -15.02
C GLY A 154 11.30 -24.33 -14.54
N GLU A 155 11.44 -25.66 -14.65
CA GLU A 155 12.71 -26.37 -14.36
C GLU A 155 13.83 -25.94 -15.30
N SER A 156 13.51 -25.69 -16.58
CA SER A 156 14.45 -25.14 -17.56
C SER A 156 13.79 -24.09 -18.46
N TRP A 157 14.58 -23.13 -18.93
CA TRP A 157 14.08 -22.00 -19.73
C TRP A 157 14.90 -21.80 -21.00
N ASP A 158 14.21 -21.79 -22.13
CA ASP A 158 14.77 -21.45 -23.44
C ASP A 158 14.47 -20.01 -23.82
N LYS A 159 15.34 -19.42 -24.64
CA LYS A 159 15.10 -18.13 -25.28
C LYS A 159 14.44 -18.34 -26.64
N VAL A 160 13.24 -17.80 -26.83
CA VAL A 160 12.57 -17.77 -28.13
C VAL A 160 12.78 -16.40 -28.77
N TYR A 161 13.63 -16.34 -29.80
CA TYR A 161 14.08 -15.10 -30.43
C TYR A 161 13.12 -14.56 -31.48
N PHE A 162 13.06 -13.23 -31.57
CA PHE A 162 12.36 -12.48 -32.60
C PHE A 162 13.35 -11.64 -33.42
N ASN A 163 13.04 -11.38 -34.68
CA ASN A 163 14.00 -10.86 -35.66
C ASN A 163 14.50 -9.43 -35.41
N GLU A 164 13.85 -8.68 -34.53
CA GLU A 164 14.17 -7.28 -34.24
C GLU A 164 14.17 -7.00 -32.72
N ARG A 165 14.87 -5.94 -32.33
CA ARG A 165 14.92 -5.46 -30.95
C ARG A 165 13.63 -4.73 -30.57
N ASN A 166 12.85 -5.30 -29.67
CA ASN A 166 11.52 -4.89 -29.27
C ASN A 166 11.23 -5.19 -27.80
N TRP A 167 10.14 -4.63 -27.29
CA TRP A 167 9.72 -4.87 -25.91
C TRP A 167 8.38 -5.58 -25.89
N PHE A 168 8.30 -6.76 -25.28
CA PHE A 168 7.06 -7.53 -25.19
C PHE A 168 6.35 -7.21 -23.90
N LYS A 169 5.28 -6.41 -23.99
CA LYS A 169 4.64 -5.81 -22.80
C LYS A 169 3.34 -6.47 -22.42
N ASN A 170 2.72 -7.16 -23.36
CA ASN A 170 1.41 -7.74 -23.19
C ASN A 170 1.29 -9.02 -23.98
N ALA A 171 0.50 -9.93 -23.45
CA ALA A 171 0.05 -11.11 -24.14
C ALA A 171 -1.30 -11.52 -23.58
N TYR A 172 -2.10 -12.16 -24.44
CA TYR A 172 -3.28 -12.90 -24.03
C TYR A 172 -3.05 -14.37 -24.32
N THR A 173 -3.39 -15.24 -23.36
CA THR A 173 -3.32 -16.69 -23.47
C THR A 173 -4.73 -17.25 -23.30
N ASP A 174 -5.16 -18.13 -24.20
CA ASP A 174 -6.41 -18.88 -24.00
C ASP A 174 -6.17 -20.25 -23.36
N ASN A 175 -7.24 -20.87 -22.87
CA ASN A 175 -7.20 -22.21 -22.26
C ASN A 175 -6.87 -23.34 -23.27
N LYS A 176 -6.74 -23.02 -24.57
CA LYS A 176 -6.40 -23.98 -25.65
C LYS A 176 -4.92 -23.86 -26.05
N GLY A 177 -4.14 -23.05 -25.33
CA GLY A 177 -2.72 -22.87 -25.57
C GLY A 177 -2.39 -21.94 -26.73
N LYS A 178 -3.37 -21.14 -27.21
CA LYS A 178 -3.11 -20.07 -28.16
C LYS A 178 -2.63 -18.82 -27.43
N VAL A 179 -1.70 -18.11 -28.05
CA VAL A 179 -1.11 -16.92 -27.45
C VAL A 179 -1.01 -15.80 -28.48
N TRP A 180 -1.42 -14.60 -28.06
CA TRP A 180 -1.27 -13.35 -28.79
C TRP A 180 -0.28 -12.49 -28.04
N LEU A 181 0.93 -12.34 -28.57
CA LEU A 181 2.00 -11.55 -27.98
C LEU A 181 2.11 -10.21 -28.70
N ILE A 182 2.21 -9.14 -27.93
CA ILE A 182 2.20 -7.77 -28.45
C ILE A 182 3.53 -7.08 -28.10
N ASP A 183 4.16 -6.52 -29.11
CA ASP A 183 5.42 -5.78 -28.95
C ASP A 183 5.21 -4.26 -28.82
N SER A 184 6.31 -3.54 -28.56
CA SER A 184 6.32 -2.08 -28.40
C SER A 184 5.97 -1.29 -29.66
N TYR A 185 6.04 -1.91 -30.83
CA TYR A 185 5.64 -1.33 -32.11
C TYR A 185 4.21 -1.73 -32.48
N ASN A 186 3.47 -2.31 -31.53
CA ASN A 186 2.11 -2.82 -31.68
C ASN A 186 1.96 -3.88 -32.78
N ARG A 187 3.02 -4.64 -33.05
CA ARG A 187 2.93 -5.86 -33.85
C ARG A 187 2.38 -6.98 -32.98
N ILE A 188 1.56 -7.82 -33.60
CA ILE A 188 0.96 -8.97 -32.93
C ILE A 188 1.58 -10.23 -33.51
N TYR A 189 2.12 -11.05 -32.63
CA TYR A 189 2.61 -12.39 -32.92
C TYR A 189 1.60 -13.39 -32.37
N PHE A 190 1.28 -14.39 -33.16
CA PHE A 190 0.34 -15.44 -32.80
C PHE A 190 1.04 -16.79 -32.76
N SER A 191 0.75 -17.55 -31.71
CA SER A 191 1.14 -18.96 -31.58
C SER A 191 -0.11 -19.80 -31.37
N ASN A 192 -0.17 -20.96 -32.04
CA ASN A 192 -1.22 -21.97 -31.86
C ASN A 192 -0.70 -23.27 -31.22
N ASP A 193 0.57 -23.29 -30.82
CA ASP A 193 1.31 -24.47 -30.37
C ASP A 193 2.00 -24.21 -29.02
N SER A 194 1.37 -23.39 -28.18
CA SER A 194 1.84 -23.05 -26.83
C SER A 194 3.20 -22.36 -26.80
N CYS A 195 3.35 -21.30 -27.60
CA CYS A 195 4.53 -20.44 -27.75
C CYS A 195 5.75 -21.10 -28.42
N LYS A 196 5.61 -22.32 -28.97
CA LYS A 196 6.72 -23.03 -29.62
C LYS A 196 7.10 -22.41 -30.95
N THR A 197 6.10 -21.99 -31.74
CA THR A 197 6.31 -21.23 -32.97
C THR A 197 5.43 -19.97 -32.99
N TRP A 198 5.93 -18.94 -33.66
CA TRP A 198 5.29 -17.64 -33.74
C TRP A 198 5.13 -17.19 -35.18
N GLN A 199 3.95 -16.68 -35.50
CA GLN A 199 3.64 -16.09 -36.79
C GLN A 199 3.24 -14.62 -36.58
N PRO A 200 3.92 -13.65 -37.23
CA PRO A 200 3.44 -12.27 -37.23
C PRO A 200 2.10 -12.21 -37.98
N ILE A 201 1.12 -11.51 -37.42
CA ILE A 201 -0.12 -11.22 -38.13
C ILE A 201 0.14 -10.04 -39.07
N GLU A 202 0.28 -10.31 -40.37
CA GLU A 202 0.53 -9.31 -41.42
C GLU A 202 -0.70 -8.46 -41.76
N GLY A 203 -0.48 -7.30 -42.41
CA GLY A 203 -1.56 -6.45 -42.95
C GLY A 203 -2.06 -5.36 -42.00
N VAL A 204 -1.37 -5.17 -40.88
CA VAL A 204 -1.82 -4.28 -39.82
C VAL A 204 -1.18 -2.89 -40.01
N ASN A 205 -1.82 -2.00 -40.77
CA ASN A 205 -1.41 -0.58 -40.83
C ASN A 205 -1.93 0.18 -39.59
N ILE A 206 -1.51 -0.32 -38.42
CA ILE A 206 -1.76 0.25 -37.10
C ILE A 206 -1.05 1.60 -36.91
N LYS A 207 -0.10 1.94 -37.80
CA LYS A 207 0.71 3.17 -37.74
C LYS A 207 -0.12 4.44 -37.76
N ASP A 208 -1.34 4.38 -38.32
CA ASP A 208 -2.26 5.52 -38.35
C ASP A 208 -3.09 5.65 -37.04
N PHE A 209 -3.02 4.67 -36.12
CA PHE A 209 -3.98 4.55 -35.02
C PHE A 209 -3.44 4.22 -33.61
N LEU A 210 -2.17 3.83 -33.39
CA LEU A 210 -1.77 3.31 -32.07
C LEU A 210 -0.67 4.06 -31.33
N PRO A 211 -1.07 4.85 -30.33
CA PRO A 211 -0.66 4.63 -28.95
C PRO A 211 -0.38 3.16 -28.58
N ARG A 212 0.66 2.95 -27.80
CA ARG A 212 1.05 1.67 -27.18
C ARG A 212 -0.15 0.88 -26.57
N ILE A 213 -0.30 -0.40 -26.90
CA ILE A 213 -1.34 -1.27 -26.31
C ILE A 213 -1.02 -1.61 -24.84
N LEU A 214 -2.05 -1.57 -23.98
CA LEU A 214 -1.96 -1.76 -22.53
C LEU A 214 -2.73 -2.97 -22.02
N SER A 215 -3.78 -3.40 -22.71
CA SER A 215 -4.60 -4.54 -22.30
C SER A 215 -5.24 -5.19 -23.53
N VAL A 216 -5.36 -6.52 -23.50
CA VAL A 216 -5.99 -7.31 -24.55
C VAL A 216 -6.80 -8.44 -23.91
N HIS A 217 -7.96 -8.74 -24.50
CA HIS A 217 -8.75 -9.90 -24.13
C HIS A 217 -9.51 -10.44 -25.34
N PHE A 218 -9.53 -11.77 -25.51
CA PHE A 218 -10.35 -12.44 -26.53
C PHE A 218 -11.55 -13.15 -25.92
N SER A 219 -12.57 -13.34 -26.75
CA SER A 219 -13.68 -14.25 -26.47
C SER A 219 -13.21 -15.69 -26.64
N GLU A 220 -13.97 -16.66 -26.10
CA GLU A 220 -13.65 -18.09 -26.21
C GLU A 220 -13.54 -18.64 -27.65
N ASP A 221 -14.13 -17.92 -28.61
CA ASP A 221 -14.05 -18.22 -30.04
C ASP A 221 -12.61 -18.04 -30.60
N GLY A 222 -11.75 -17.32 -29.88
CA GLY A 222 -10.39 -16.95 -30.31
C GLY A 222 -10.36 -16.10 -31.58
N LYS A 223 -11.47 -15.41 -31.90
CA LYS A 223 -11.62 -14.55 -33.08
C LYS A 223 -11.97 -13.12 -32.68
N THR A 224 -12.89 -12.96 -31.74
CA THR A 224 -13.38 -11.66 -31.30
C THR A 224 -12.53 -11.18 -30.13
N GLY A 225 -11.87 -10.03 -30.28
CA GLY A 225 -11.00 -9.47 -29.25
C GLY A 225 -11.16 -7.96 -29.10
N ILE A 226 -10.89 -7.47 -27.89
CA ILE A 226 -10.87 -6.05 -27.54
C ILE A 226 -9.49 -5.67 -26.98
N PHE A 227 -9.06 -4.46 -27.31
CA PHE A 227 -7.73 -3.94 -26.99
C PHE A 227 -7.86 -2.54 -26.41
N GLY A 228 -7.28 -2.32 -25.24
CA GLY A 228 -7.13 -1.00 -24.62
C GLY A 228 -5.73 -0.44 -24.86
N ALA A 229 -5.63 0.83 -25.23
CA ALA A 229 -4.38 1.50 -25.56
C ALA A 229 -4.24 2.87 -24.87
N PHE A 230 -3.09 3.52 -25.11
CA PHE A 230 -2.89 4.93 -24.75
C PHE A 230 -3.83 5.88 -25.51
N ASP A 231 -3.82 7.14 -25.10
CA ASP A 231 -4.48 8.27 -25.77
C ASP A 231 -5.95 8.02 -26.13
N ASN A 232 -6.72 7.43 -25.19
CA ASN A 232 -8.15 7.21 -25.32
C ASN A 232 -8.55 6.25 -26.47
N ASN A 233 -7.71 5.26 -26.84
CA ASN A 233 -8.02 4.34 -27.94
C ASN A 233 -8.48 2.95 -27.45
N ILE A 234 -9.58 2.49 -28.06
CA ILE A 234 -10.11 1.13 -27.94
C ILE A 234 -10.21 0.55 -29.36
N LEU A 235 -9.69 -0.65 -29.55
CA LEU A 235 -9.82 -1.38 -30.81
C LEU A 235 -10.54 -2.71 -30.59
N GLN A 236 -11.26 -3.14 -31.62
CA GLN A 236 -11.87 -4.45 -31.70
C GLN A 236 -11.43 -5.17 -32.97
N THR A 237 -11.32 -6.50 -32.87
CA THR A 237 -11.27 -7.41 -34.01
C THR A 237 -12.38 -8.45 -33.89
N LYS A 238 -12.87 -8.95 -35.03
CA LYS A 238 -13.89 -10.02 -35.13
C LYS A 238 -13.36 -11.27 -35.84
N ASN A 239 -12.10 -11.25 -36.29
CA ASN A 239 -11.54 -12.26 -37.17
C ASN A 239 -10.07 -12.55 -36.86
N ASN A 240 -9.72 -12.57 -35.58
CA ASN A 240 -8.38 -12.88 -35.08
C ASN A 240 -7.32 -11.91 -35.61
N CYS A 241 -7.53 -10.61 -35.38
CA CYS A 241 -6.62 -9.51 -35.72
C CYS A 241 -6.38 -9.29 -37.23
N LYS A 242 -7.13 -9.95 -38.12
CA LYS A 242 -7.01 -9.72 -39.57
C LYS A 242 -7.59 -8.37 -40.00
N THR A 243 -8.65 -7.92 -39.34
CA THR A 243 -9.23 -6.58 -39.50
C THR A 243 -9.56 -5.96 -38.15
N TRP A 244 -9.66 -4.63 -38.14
CA TRP A 244 -9.78 -3.81 -36.95
C TRP A 244 -10.87 -2.76 -37.09
N GLU A 245 -11.56 -2.49 -35.99
CA GLU A 245 -12.56 -1.44 -35.86
C GLU A 245 -12.23 -0.60 -34.61
N LYS A 246 -12.27 0.73 -34.74
CA LYS A 246 -12.16 1.62 -33.57
C LYS A 246 -13.50 1.64 -32.84
N VAL A 247 -13.45 1.48 -31.52
CA VAL A 247 -14.63 1.58 -30.65
C VAL A 247 -14.58 2.94 -29.96
N PRO A 248 -15.64 3.78 -30.03
CA PRO A 248 -15.72 5.02 -29.26
C PRO A 248 -15.57 4.71 -27.77
N SER A 249 -14.76 5.47 -27.05
CA SER A 249 -14.56 5.27 -25.62
C SER A 249 -15.67 5.89 -24.76
N PRO A 250 -15.71 5.59 -23.45
CA PRO A 250 -16.56 6.34 -22.51
C PRO A 250 -16.31 7.86 -22.58
N LEU A 251 -15.05 8.29 -22.76
CA LEU A 251 -14.72 9.70 -22.94
C LEU A 251 -15.26 10.27 -24.25
N ASP A 252 -15.15 9.56 -25.37
CA ASP A 252 -15.71 9.99 -26.67
C ASP A 252 -17.24 10.16 -26.60
N GLN A 253 -17.89 9.38 -25.73
CA GLN A 253 -19.32 9.43 -25.47
C GLN A 253 -19.71 10.38 -24.31
N ASN A 254 -18.77 11.17 -23.78
CA ASN A 254 -18.96 12.09 -22.65
C ASN A 254 -19.53 11.43 -21.38
N LYS A 255 -19.21 10.16 -21.12
CA LYS A 255 -19.66 9.43 -19.92
C LYS A 255 -18.95 9.89 -18.64
N TYR A 256 -17.81 10.55 -18.79
CA TYR A 256 -17.18 11.33 -17.74
C TYR A 256 -16.50 12.55 -18.38
N LYS A 257 -16.21 13.56 -17.55
CA LYS A 257 -15.45 14.74 -17.96
C LYS A 257 -14.04 14.64 -17.43
N LYS A 258 -13.08 15.15 -18.20
CA LYS A 258 -11.74 15.30 -17.68
C LYS A 258 -11.69 16.37 -16.60
N LEU A 259 -10.84 16.18 -15.60
CA LEU A 259 -10.52 17.19 -14.58
C LEU A 259 -9.32 18.05 -14.98
N SER A 260 -8.45 17.55 -15.86
CA SER A 260 -7.35 18.31 -16.45
C SER A 260 -7.07 17.85 -17.88
N LYS A 261 -6.37 18.70 -18.63
CA LYS A 261 -5.89 18.45 -19.99
C LYS A 261 -4.94 17.26 -20.05
N ASN A 262 -4.10 17.16 -19.03
CA ASN A 262 -3.09 16.11 -18.87
C ASN A 262 -3.61 14.85 -18.15
N GLU A 263 -4.90 14.81 -17.82
CA GLU A 263 -5.48 13.66 -17.13
C GLU A 263 -5.31 12.38 -17.95
N ASP A 264 -5.02 11.30 -17.24
CA ASP A 264 -4.76 10.00 -17.83
C ASP A 264 -6.01 9.42 -18.50
N THR A 265 -5.97 9.33 -19.83
CA THR A 265 -7.05 8.75 -20.65
C THR A 265 -6.79 7.32 -21.10
N ARG A 266 -5.70 6.71 -20.65
CA ARG A 266 -5.30 5.36 -21.04
C ARG A 266 -6.38 4.34 -20.67
N ILE A 267 -6.63 3.40 -21.59
CA ILE A 267 -7.49 2.25 -21.34
C ILE A 267 -6.61 1.15 -20.71
N ARG A 268 -6.59 1.10 -19.37
CA ARG A 268 -5.64 0.28 -18.61
C ARG A 268 -6.01 -1.21 -18.57
N LYS A 269 -7.31 -1.52 -18.62
CA LYS A 269 -7.83 -2.90 -18.54
C LYS A 269 -9.06 -3.05 -19.42
N VAL A 270 -9.13 -4.13 -20.19
CA VAL A 270 -10.31 -4.52 -20.98
C VAL A 270 -10.59 -6.01 -20.81
N ARG A 271 -11.86 -6.39 -20.78
CA ARG A 271 -12.33 -7.79 -20.81
C ARG A 271 -13.52 -7.95 -21.73
N VAL A 272 -13.67 -9.16 -22.25
CA VAL A 272 -14.91 -9.62 -22.88
C VAL A 272 -15.67 -10.45 -21.85
N PHE A 273 -16.94 -10.12 -21.65
CA PHE A 273 -17.83 -10.76 -20.71
C PHE A 273 -19.16 -11.08 -21.39
N GLY A 274 -19.33 -12.32 -21.87
CA GLY A 274 -20.48 -12.69 -22.69
C GLY A 274 -20.62 -11.78 -23.91
N ASP A 275 -21.74 -11.06 -24.01
CA ASP A 275 -22.01 -10.07 -25.05
C ASP A 275 -21.55 -8.65 -24.72
N TYR A 276 -20.78 -8.48 -23.66
CA TYR A 276 -20.34 -7.18 -23.16
C TYR A 276 -18.84 -7.00 -23.28
N PHE A 277 -18.44 -5.74 -23.48
CA PHE A 277 -17.10 -5.26 -23.19
C PHE A 277 -17.11 -4.55 -21.86
N ILE A 278 -16.07 -4.78 -21.07
CA ILE A 278 -15.85 -4.12 -19.78
C ILE A 278 -14.45 -3.48 -19.83
N LEU A 279 -14.32 -2.24 -19.38
CA LEU A 279 -13.02 -1.56 -19.35
C LEU A 279 -12.84 -0.63 -18.16
N LYS A 280 -11.57 -0.37 -17.82
CA LYS A 280 -11.16 0.65 -16.87
C LYS A 280 -10.48 1.81 -17.59
N GLN A 281 -11.03 3.01 -17.43
CA GLN A 281 -10.52 4.25 -17.98
C GLN A 281 -10.56 5.35 -16.92
N ASN A 282 -9.44 6.07 -16.72
CA ASN A 282 -9.32 7.13 -15.70
C ASN A 282 -9.82 6.72 -14.29
N GLY A 283 -9.39 5.53 -13.84
CA GLY A 283 -9.80 4.94 -12.57
C GLY A 283 -11.26 4.44 -12.51
N LYS A 284 -12.08 4.70 -13.53
CA LYS A 284 -13.51 4.38 -13.58
C LYS A 284 -13.77 3.12 -14.40
N LEU A 285 -14.74 2.33 -13.97
CA LEU A 285 -15.17 1.12 -14.65
C LEU A 285 -16.39 1.41 -15.54
N PHE A 286 -16.37 0.90 -16.77
CA PHE A 286 -17.50 0.98 -17.70
C PHE A 286 -17.76 -0.36 -18.36
N TYR A 287 -19.02 -0.59 -18.74
CA TYR A 287 -19.41 -1.72 -19.58
C TYR A 287 -20.31 -1.29 -20.74
N THR A 288 -20.36 -2.09 -21.81
CA THR A 288 -21.26 -1.86 -22.94
C THR A 288 -21.57 -3.14 -23.70
N ASN A 289 -22.69 -3.20 -24.41
CA ASN A 289 -22.99 -4.32 -25.30
C ASN A 289 -22.10 -4.23 -26.55
N ARG A 290 -21.39 -5.31 -26.88
CA ARG A 290 -20.43 -5.33 -28.00
C ARG A 290 -21.07 -5.14 -29.39
N ASN A 291 -22.37 -5.32 -29.51
CA ASN A 291 -23.13 -5.12 -30.76
C ASN A 291 -23.77 -3.71 -30.83
N SER A 292 -23.84 -2.98 -29.72
CA SER A 292 -24.40 -1.63 -29.64
C SER A 292 -23.66 -0.83 -28.57
N ILE A 293 -22.61 -0.13 -28.99
CA ILE A 293 -21.70 0.59 -28.09
C ILE A 293 -22.40 1.81 -27.49
N ASP A 294 -22.83 1.67 -26.26
CA ASP A 294 -23.28 2.72 -25.34
C ASP A 294 -22.73 2.42 -23.94
N TRP A 295 -21.67 3.13 -23.54
CA TRP A 295 -20.96 2.85 -22.29
C TRP A 295 -21.78 3.24 -21.06
N GLN A 296 -21.84 2.35 -20.08
CA GLN A 296 -22.50 2.54 -18.80
C GLN A 296 -21.45 2.54 -17.69
N TYR A 297 -21.54 3.51 -16.77
CA TYR A 297 -20.64 3.63 -15.63
C TYR A 297 -21.01 2.62 -14.53
N VAL A 298 -20.02 1.95 -13.96
CA VAL A 298 -20.18 1.11 -12.77
C VAL A 298 -19.56 1.84 -11.59
N SER A 299 -20.40 2.34 -10.69
CA SER A 299 -19.96 3.09 -9.51
C SER A 299 -19.35 2.20 -8.44
N ARG A 300 -18.44 2.76 -7.64
CA ARG A 300 -17.86 2.14 -6.42
C ARG A 300 -17.05 0.86 -6.68
N VAL A 301 -16.54 0.67 -7.89
CA VAL A 301 -15.65 -0.44 -8.24
C VAL A 301 -14.25 0.08 -8.54
N SER A 302 -13.27 -0.40 -7.78
CA SER A 302 -11.86 -0.06 -7.92
C SER A 302 -11.15 -0.92 -8.97
N ASP A 303 -11.39 -2.23 -9.00
CA ASP A 303 -10.85 -3.12 -10.04
C ASP A 303 -11.79 -4.29 -10.32
N PHE A 304 -11.52 -5.07 -11.37
CA PHE A 304 -12.42 -6.14 -11.80
C PHE A 304 -11.70 -7.25 -12.56
N GLU A 305 -12.28 -8.44 -12.62
CA GLU A 305 -11.79 -9.53 -13.46
C GLU A 305 -12.93 -10.44 -13.94
N VAL A 306 -12.72 -11.19 -15.02
CA VAL A 306 -13.72 -12.12 -15.58
C VAL A 306 -13.15 -13.54 -15.58
N SER A 307 -13.81 -14.44 -14.86
CA SER A 307 -13.41 -15.86 -14.74
C SER A 307 -13.73 -16.68 -15.98
N GLU A 308 -13.16 -17.88 -16.05
CA GLU A 308 -13.32 -18.79 -17.17
C GLU A 308 -14.75 -19.32 -17.34
N ASN A 309 -15.55 -19.37 -16.27
CA ASN A 309 -16.98 -19.70 -16.33
C ASN A 309 -17.89 -18.51 -16.65
N GLY A 310 -17.33 -17.33 -16.92
CA GLY A 310 -18.10 -16.12 -17.20
C GLY A 310 -18.79 -15.54 -15.96
N GLN A 311 -18.14 -15.58 -14.80
CA GLN A 311 -18.48 -14.72 -13.66
C GLN A 311 -17.65 -13.43 -13.71
N PHE A 312 -18.25 -12.36 -13.20
CA PHE A 312 -17.64 -11.04 -13.14
C PHE A 312 -17.32 -10.69 -11.69
N TYR A 313 -16.03 -10.63 -11.37
CA TYR A 313 -15.53 -10.25 -10.06
C TYR A 313 -15.27 -8.74 -10.01
N THR A 314 -15.71 -8.08 -8.95
CA THR A 314 -15.36 -6.68 -8.66
C THR A 314 -14.70 -6.55 -7.31
N ILE A 315 -13.67 -5.69 -7.23
CA ILE A 315 -13.16 -5.16 -5.97
C ILE A 315 -13.76 -3.77 -5.80
N ASN A 316 -14.55 -3.59 -4.76
CA ASN A 316 -15.23 -2.33 -4.47
C ASN A 316 -14.27 -1.33 -3.81
N HIS A 317 -14.64 -0.04 -3.76
CA HIS A 317 -13.80 1.00 -3.13
C HIS A 317 -13.60 0.81 -1.62
N ASP A 318 -14.48 0.03 -0.97
CA ASP A 318 -14.34 -0.40 0.42
C ASP A 318 -13.54 -1.71 0.56
N TYR A 319 -12.88 -2.15 -0.51
CA TYR A 319 -12.12 -3.40 -0.62
C TYR A 319 -12.94 -4.69 -0.39
N SER A 320 -14.27 -4.60 -0.36
CA SER A 320 -15.14 -5.78 -0.44
C SER A 320 -15.19 -6.34 -1.87
N ILE A 321 -15.51 -7.62 -2.00
CA ILE A 321 -15.61 -8.32 -3.28
C ILE A 321 -17.09 -8.59 -3.59
N SER A 322 -17.51 -8.30 -4.82
CA SER A 322 -18.80 -8.75 -5.35
C SER A 322 -18.58 -9.67 -6.55
N ILE A 323 -19.46 -10.65 -6.72
CA ILE A 323 -19.49 -11.57 -7.87
C ILE A 323 -20.84 -11.40 -8.56
N TYR A 324 -20.79 -11.23 -9.89
CA TYR A 324 -21.97 -11.11 -10.74
C TYR A 324 -22.01 -12.24 -11.77
N ASP A 325 -23.22 -12.66 -12.13
CA ASP A 325 -23.44 -13.59 -13.24
C ASP A 325 -23.40 -12.87 -14.61
N ALA A 326 -23.52 -13.64 -15.70
CA ALA A 326 -23.51 -13.13 -17.08
C ALA A 326 -24.62 -12.09 -17.40
N SER A 327 -25.64 -11.96 -16.54
CA SER A 327 -26.71 -10.96 -16.65
C SER A 327 -26.44 -9.73 -15.77
N PHE A 328 -25.26 -9.61 -15.17
CA PHE A 328 -24.89 -8.61 -14.17
C PHE A 328 -25.74 -8.65 -12.88
N LEU A 329 -26.34 -9.80 -12.55
CA LEU A 329 -26.98 -9.98 -11.25
C LEU A 329 -25.92 -10.28 -10.19
N GLU A 330 -25.89 -9.52 -9.10
CA GLU A 330 -25.02 -9.82 -7.95
C GLU A 330 -25.48 -11.13 -7.31
N ILE A 331 -24.62 -12.15 -7.35
CA ILE A 331 -24.89 -13.48 -6.79
C ILE A 331 -24.22 -13.69 -5.45
N TRP A 332 -23.16 -12.93 -5.15
CA TRP A 332 -22.45 -13.01 -3.88
C TRP A 332 -21.70 -11.70 -3.58
N LYS A 333 -21.56 -11.39 -2.30
CA LYS A 333 -20.74 -10.30 -1.78
C LYS A 333 -19.99 -10.78 -0.53
N SER A 334 -18.71 -10.42 -0.42
CA SER A 334 -17.89 -10.78 0.73
C SER A 334 -18.32 -10.04 1.99
N ASN A 335 -18.23 -10.72 3.14
CA ASN A 335 -18.35 -10.09 4.46
C ASN A 335 -17.00 -9.55 4.96
N GLU A 336 -15.90 -10.05 4.37
CA GLU A 336 -14.52 -9.64 4.65
C GLU A 336 -14.02 -8.67 3.57
N VAL A 337 -12.98 -7.91 3.89
CA VAL A 337 -12.34 -6.94 2.99
C VAL A 337 -10.86 -7.24 2.86
N ILE A 338 -10.25 -6.76 1.78
CA ILE A 338 -8.80 -6.81 1.61
C ILE A 338 -8.17 -5.70 2.46
N ASP A 339 -7.21 -6.06 3.31
CA ASP A 339 -6.66 -5.16 4.33
C ASP A 339 -5.33 -4.48 3.93
N ASP A 340 -5.11 -4.26 2.62
CA ASP A 340 -3.86 -3.69 2.09
C ASP A 340 -4.06 -3.20 0.64
N GLU A 341 -3.13 -2.37 0.14
CA GLU A 341 -3.14 -1.85 -1.22
C GLU A 341 -2.95 -2.96 -2.26
N LEU A 342 -3.77 -2.92 -3.31
CA LEU A 342 -3.75 -3.87 -4.41
C LEU A 342 -2.47 -3.69 -5.26
N ARG A 343 -1.66 -4.75 -5.39
CA ARG A 343 -0.57 -4.79 -6.39
C ARG A 343 -1.07 -5.32 -7.73
N ALA A 344 -1.76 -6.46 -7.71
CA ALA A 344 -2.25 -7.11 -8.92
C ALA A 344 -3.39 -8.07 -8.58
N ILE A 345 -4.22 -8.38 -9.59
CA ILE A 345 -5.31 -9.36 -9.49
C ILE A 345 -5.35 -10.24 -10.72
N THR A 346 -5.83 -11.47 -10.55
CA THR A 346 -6.12 -12.40 -11.66
C THR A 346 -7.18 -13.40 -11.22
N VAL A 347 -7.68 -14.19 -12.15
CA VAL A 347 -8.62 -15.27 -11.88
C VAL A 347 -8.07 -16.58 -12.42
N LYS A 348 -8.29 -17.65 -11.68
CA LYS A 348 -8.01 -19.00 -12.11
C LYS A 348 -8.92 -19.97 -11.39
N ASN A 349 -9.36 -21.01 -12.08
CA ASN A 349 -10.26 -22.02 -11.51
C ASN A 349 -11.54 -21.40 -10.90
N ASN A 350 -12.00 -20.29 -11.48
CA ASN A 350 -13.13 -19.48 -10.98
C ASN A 350 -12.94 -18.88 -9.58
N SER A 351 -11.74 -18.82 -9.03
CA SER A 351 -11.45 -18.02 -7.84
C SER A 351 -10.66 -16.76 -8.24
N LEU A 352 -10.95 -15.65 -7.57
CA LEU A 352 -10.18 -14.42 -7.65
C LEU A 352 -8.93 -14.56 -6.78
N PHE A 353 -7.77 -14.27 -7.35
CA PHE A 353 -6.52 -14.15 -6.62
C PHE A 353 -6.12 -12.68 -6.56
N VAL A 354 -5.76 -12.22 -5.36
CA VAL A 354 -5.32 -10.83 -5.13
C VAL A 354 -3.96 -10.85 -4.46
N LEU A 355 -3.01 -10.13 -5.03
CA LEU A 355 -1.70 -9.91 -4.46
C LEU A 355 -1.63 -8.47 -3.93
N THR A 356 -1.29 -8.32 -2.66
CA THR A 356 -0.98 -7.02 -2.02
C THR A 356 0.53 -6.94 -1.74
N TYR A 357 0.98 -5.95 -0.95
CA TYR A 357 2.39 -5.88 -0.58
C TYR A 357 2.80 -7.00 0.38
N ASP A 358 1.92 -7.32 1.33
CA ASP A 358 2.23 -8.26 2.41
C ASP A 358 1.47 -9.59 2.33
N ASN A 359 0.39 -9.66 1.53
CA ASN A 359 -0.54 -10.79 1.53
C ASN A 359 -0.90 -11.28 0.12
N LEU A 360 -1.30 -12.56 0.06
CA LEU A 360 -1.94 -13.21 -1.08
C LEU A 360 -3.31 -13.72 -0.66
N TYR A 361 -4.33 -13.40 -1.45
CA TYR A 361 -5.71 -13.82 -1.24
C TYR A 361 -6.17 -14.79 -2.31
N LYS A 362 -7.03 -15.74 -1.92
CA LYS A 362 -7.89 -16.54 -2.82
C LYS A 362 -9.33 -16.36 -2.36
N ILE A 363 -10.19 -15.92 -3.27
CA ILE A 363 -11.55 -15.46 -2.95
C ILE A 363 -12.55 -16.04 -3.95
N ASP A 364 -13.60 -16.68 -3.46
CA ASP A 364 -14.79 -17.09 -4.20
C ASP A 364 -16.02 -17.16 -3.26
N GLU A 365 -17.15 -17.64 -3.75
CA GLU A 365 -18.41 -17.74 -2.97
C GLU A 365 -18.29 -18.58 -1.68
N LYS A 366 -17.28 -19.46 -1.59
CA LYS A 366 -17.10 -20.44 -0.50
C LYS A 366 -15.92 -20.10 0.41
N GLU A 367 -14.92 -19.39 -0.10
CA GLU A 367 -13.64 -19.18 0.58
C GLU A 367 -13.19 -17.72 0.45
N PHE A 368 -12.78 -17.11 1.57
CA PHE A 368 -12.01 -15.87 1.62
C PHE A 368 -10.72 -16.17 2.38
N LYS A 369 -9.71 -16.67 1.67
CA LYS A 369 -8.47 -17.12 2.28
C LYS A 369 -7.37 -16.10 2.07
N VAL A 370 -6.72 -15.70 3.16
CA VAL A 370 -5.53 -14.84 3.15
C VAL A 370 -4.30 -15.62 3.62
N SER A 371 -3.13 -15.28 3.05
CA SER A 371 -1.83 -15.81 3.46
C SER A 371 -0.79 -14.71 3.38
N PRO A 372 -0.01 -14.47 4.43
CA PRO A 372 1.18 -13.64 4.35
C PRO A 372 2.21 -14.21 3.36
N ILE A 373 3.02 -13.34 2.79
CA ILE A 373 4.10 -13.70 1.88
C ILE A 373 5.36 -14.03 2.70
N PHE A 374 5.45 -15.26 3.21
CA PHE A 374 6.60 -15.73 4.00
C PHE A 374 7.57 -16.62 3.22
N THR A 375 8.84 -16.62 3.63
CA THR A 375 9.89 -17.50 3.11
C THR A 375 10.79 -18.06 4.23
N ASP A 376 11.35 -19.25 4.01
CA ASP A 376 12.39 -19.88 4.83
C ASP A 376 13.80 -19.75 4.23
N GLU A 377 13.93 -19.09 3.08
CA GLU A 377 15.20 -18.99 2.32
C GLU A 377 16.16 -17.92 2.86
N GLN A 378 15.65 -17.03 3.73
CA GLN A 378 16.45 -16.04 4.45
C GLN A 378 15.89 -15.82 5.86
N PRO A 379 16.75 -15.52 6.85
CA PRO A 379 16.29 -15.18 8.19
C PRO A 379 15.56 -13.83 8.21
N ILE A 380 14.75 -13.61 9.25
CA ILE A 380 14.17 -12.30 9.54
C ILE A 380 15.31 -11.27 9.67
N LYS A 381 15.25 -10.22 8.85
CA LYS A 381 16.24 -9.13 8.86
C LYS A 381 16.19 -8.37 10.18
N GLU A 382 17.34 -7.83 10.57
CA GLU A 382 17.41 -7.00 11.76
C GLU A 382 16.50 -5.76 11.62
N PRO A 383 15.51 -5.58 12.52
CA PRO A 383 14.63 -4.44 12.47
C PRO A 383 15.39 -3.17 12.83
N TYR A 384 15.04 -2.07 12.17
CA TYR A 384 15.62 -0.75 12.44
C TYR A 384 15.34 -0.30 13.89
N ARG A 385 14.08 -0.48 14.33
CA ARG A 385 13.62 -0.12 15.68
C ARG A 385 13.81 -1.29 16.64
N LYS A 386 14.56 -1.07 17.71
CA LYS A 386 14.91 -2.09 18.72
C LYS A 386 14.83 -1.52 20.13
N ILE A 387 14.42 -2.33 21.10
CA ILE A 387 14.33 -1.98 22.52
C ILE A 387 14.89 -3.10 23.36
N ASN A 388 15.75 -2.75 24.33
CA ASN A 388 16.13 -3.67 25.40
C ASN A 388 15.11 -3.56 26.53
N TYR A 389 14.35 -4.62 26.77
CA TYR A 389 13.34 -4.69 27.81
C TYR A 389 13.56 -5.95 28.66
N LYS A 390 13.72 -5.77 29.98
CA LYS A 390 14.00 -6.84 30.94
C LYS A 390 15.19 -7.74 30.54
N GLY A 391 16.22 -7.15 29.92
CA GLY A 391 17.44 -7.85 29.51
C GLY A 391 17.32 -8.64 28.19
N GLN A 392 16.17 -8.59 27.52
CA GLN A 392 15.95 -9.18 26.20
C GLN A 392 15.83 -8.07 25.15
N LEU A 393 16.20 -8.39 23.91
CA LEU A 393 16.16 -7.46 22.80
C LEU A 393 14.92 -7.75 21.95
N TYR A 394 14.07 -6.75 21.81
CA TYR A 394 12.88 -6.79 20.95
C TYR A 394 13.04 -5.82 19.79
N GLY A 395 12.35 -6.09 18.71
CA GLY A 395 12.35 -5.24 17.53
C GLY A 395 10.99 -5.23 16.85
N PHE A 396 10.78 -4.25 15.99
CA PHE A 396 9.46 -3.96 15.42
C PHE A 396 9.60 -3.68 13.93
N TRP A 397 8.78 -4.34 13.11
CA TRP A 397 8.77 -4.17 11.66
C TRP A 397 7.37 -4.41 11.07
N GLY A 398 6.77 -3.35 10.53
CA GLY A 398 5.37 -3.42 10.09
C GLY A 398 4.48 -3.82 11.27
N GLU A 399 3.72 -4.90 11.11
CA GLU A 399 2.88 -5.49 12.15
C GLU A 399 3.62 -6.43 13.11
N ASP A 400 4.85 -6.83 12.77
CA ASP A 400 5.57 -7.86 13.52
C ASP A 400 6.27 -7.29 14.75
N ILE A 401 6.03 -7.96 15.88
CA ILE A 401 6.78 -7.78 17.12
C ILE A 401 7.76 -8.94 17.23
N LEU A 402 9.04 -8.62 17.23
CA LEU A 402 10.14 -9.56 17.11
C LEU A 402 10.92 -9.65 18.42
N HIS A 403 11.44 -10.84 18.71
CA HIS A 403 12.36 -11.13 19.80
C HIS A 403 13.68 -11.65 19.21
N PHE A 404 14.81 -11.19 19.75
CA PHE A 404 16.12 -11.68 19.34
C PHE A 404 16.53 -12.91 20.14
N ASP A 405 16.58 -14.06 19.49
CA ASP A 405 17.09 -15.30 20.07
C ASP A 405 18.61 -15.24 20.19
N GLN A 406 19.10 -15.02 21.43
CA GLN A 406 20.53 -14.94 21.71
C GLN A 406 21.30 -16.24 21.42
N LYS A 407 20.64 -17.40 21.50
CA LYS A 407 21.30 -18.71 21.28
C LYS A 407 21.50 -18.95 19.79
N LEU A 408 20.46 -18.70 18.99
CA LEU A 408 20.51 -18.88 17.54
C LEU A 408 21.13 -17.68 16.82
N LYS A 409 21.21 -16.52 17.50
CA LYS A 409 21.61 -15.23 16.92
C LYS A 409 20.72 -14.82 15.75
N LEU A 410 19.43 -15.09 15.87
CA LEU A 410 18.42 -14.83 14.85
C LEU A 410 17.23 -14.09 15.48
N TRP A 411 16.54 -13.31 14.67
CA TRP A 411 15.25 -12.75 15.04
C TRP A 411 14.15 -13.81 14.87
N SER A 412 13.24 -13.86 15.83
CA SER A 412 12.00 -14.62 15.76
C SER A 412 10.81 -13.71 16.02
N ARG A 413 9.66 -14.04 15.45
CA ARG A 413 8.39 -13.36 15.65
C ARG A 413 7.78 -13.82 16.95
N LEU A 414 7.57 -12.87 17.86
CA LEU A 414 6.84 -13.10 19.10
C LEU A 414 5.34 -13.13 18.83
N MET A 415 4.84 -12.14 18.07
CA MET A 415 3.46 -12.03 17.61
C MET A 415 3.36 -11.04 16.44
N THR A 416 2.17 -10.96 15.85
CA THR A 416 1.80 -9.95 14.83
C THR A 416 0.59 -9.18 15.34
N ALA A 417 0.66 -7.86 15.29
CA ALA A 417 -0.45 -6.97 15.62
C ALA A 417 -1.42 -6.85 14.42
N ASP A 418 -2.65 -6.44 14.66
CA ASP A 418 -3.64 -6.07 13.63
C ASP A 418 -3.44 -4.64 13.11
N PHE A 419 -2.27 -4.06 13.35
CA PHE A 419 -1.87 -2.74 12.88
C PHE A 419 -0.35 -2.67 12.71
N SER A 420 0.11 -1.79 11.83
CA SER A 420 1.53 -1.46 11.72
C SER A 420 2.02 -0.70 12.96
N VAL A 421 3.01 -1.26 13.65
CA VAL A 421 3.67 -0.64 14.81
C VAL A 421 4.48 0.56 14.33
N GLY A 422 4.07 1.75 14.76
CA GLY A 422 4.76 3.01 14.49
C GLY A 422 5.90 3.25 15.47
N GLU A 423 5.62 3.09 16.76
CA GLU A 423 6.49 3.49 17.85
C GLU A 423 6.50 2.44 18.97
N ALA A 424 7.61 2.41 19.72
CA ALA A 424 7.77 1.51 20.85
C ALA A 424 8.66 2.17 21.92
N LYS A 425 8.31 2.02 23.19
CA LYS A 425 9.06 2.59 24.33
C LYS A 425 8.75 1.85 25.63
N ILE A 426 9.58 2.07 26.65
CA ILE A 426 9.31 1.56 28.01
C ILE A 426 8.62 2.67 28.80
N VAL A 427 7.42 2.39 29.30
CA VAL A 427 6.60 3.30 30.11
C VAL A 427 6.10 2.53 31.33
N GLU A 428 6.32 3.07 32.53
CA GLU A 428 5.93 2.43 33.80
C GLU A 428 6.44 0.96 33.91
N ASP A 429 7.70 0.73 33.54
CA ASP A 429 8.36 -0.59 33.49
C ASP A 429 7.67 -1.64 32.59
N LYS A 430 6.83 -1.18 31.65
CA LYS A 430 6.16 -2.00 30.64
C LYS A 430 6.55 -1.56 29.23
N LEU A 431 6.52 -2.50 28.29
CA LEU A 431 6.74 -2.23 26.88
C LEU A 431 5.45 -1.67 26.27
N LEU A 432 5.44 -0.41 25.89
CA LEU A 432 4.35 0.27 25.19
C LEU A 432 4.65 0.32 23.69
N ILE A 433 3.67 0.00 22.87
CA ILE A 433 3.69 0.21 21.41
C ILE A 433 2.52 1.09 20.98
N THR A 434 2.71 1.76 19.86
CA THR A 434 1.69 2.64 19.25
C THR A 434 1.60 2.35 17.77
N ASP A 435 0.39 2.44 17.19
CA ASP A 435 0.20 2.37 15.74
C ASP A 435 0.87 3.54 15.02
N ARG A 436 1.10 3.41 13.70
CA ARG A 436 1.72 4.49 12.89
C ARG A 436 0.96 5.81 12.96
N GLU A 437 -0.36 5.73 13.06
CA GLU A 437 -1.22 6.92 13.13
C GLU A 437 -1.32 7.50 14.55
N CYS A 438 -0.65 6.93 15.56
CA CYS A 438 -0.71 7.40 16.95
C CYS A 438 -2.15 7.55 17.49
N ASN A 439 -3.05 6.67 17.05
CA ASN A 439 -4.44 6.64 17.48
C ASN A 439 -4.66 5.60 18.59
N LYS A 440 -3.86 4.53 18.61
CA LYS A 440 -4.02 3.40 19.53
C LYS A 440 -2.71 3.06 20.20
N ASN A 441 -2.77 2.80 21.50
CA ASN A 441 -1.62 2.49 22.34
C ASN A 441 -1.85 1.16 23.06
N TYR A 442 -0.82 0.33 23.14
CA TYR A 442 -0.93 -1.00 23.74
C TYR A 442 0.29 -1.33 24.58
N PHE A 443 0.07 -1.90 25.76
CA PHE A 443 1.13 -2.62 26.45
C PHE A 443 1.28 -4.01 25.86
N VAL A 444 2.52 -4.42 25.63
CA VAL A 444 2.85 -5.76 25.12
C VAL A 444 3.00 -6.72 26.30
N ASP A 445 2.10 -7.69 26.39
CA ASP A 445 2.25 -8.84 27.26
C ASP A 445 3.03 -9.93 26.54
N ILE A 446 4.32 -10.01 26.85
CA ILE A 446 5.25 -10.99 26.27
C ILE A 446 4.91 -12.42 26.71
N GLU A 447 4.41 -12.61 27.93
CA GLU A 447 4.15 -13.95 28.47
C GLU A 447 2.91 -14.57 27.83
N ASN A 448 1.84 -13.78 27.72
CA ASN A 448 0.58 -14.23 27.12
C ASN A 448 0.51 -14.00 25.61
N ARG A 449 1.55 -13.40 25.02
CA ARG A 449 1.60 -12.97 23.62
C ARG A 449 0.36 -12.15 23.21
N ALA A 450 0.02 -11.17 24.04
CA ALA A 450 -1.17 -10.36 23.89
C ALA A 450 -0.86 -8.87 23.91
N LEU A 451 -1.80 -8.08 23.39
CA LEU A 451 -1.77 -6.63 23.44
C LEU A 451 -2.90 -6.14 24.34
N ASP A 452 -2.53 -5.44 25.41
CA ASP A 452 -3.47 -4.81 26.34
C ASP A 452 -3.64 -3.34 25.96
N GLU A 453 -4.85 -2.93 25.60
CA GLU A 453 -5.11 -1.53 25.24
C GLU A 453 -4.76 -0.59 26.41
N TYR A 454 -3.93 0.41 26.11
CA TYR A 454 -3.54 1.45 27.05
C TYR A 454 -4.32 2.72 26.78
N ILE A 455 -5.31 2.98 27.62
CA ILE A 455 -6.07 4.23 27.61
C ILE A 455 -5.25 5.31 28.32
N ILE A 456 -4.87 6.33 27.56
CA ILE A 456 -4.13 7.47 28.07
C ILE A 456 -5.01 8.25 29.05
N ARG A 457 -4.52 8.51 30.27
CA ARG A 457 -5.27 9.21 31.34
C ARG A 457 -5.74 10.59 30.92
N ASP A 458 -6.96 11.00 31.27
CA ASP A 458 -7.59 12.30 30.93
C ASP A 458 -6.82 13.56 31.35
N HIS A 459 -5.88 13.42 32.30
CA HIS A 459 -5.05 14.53 32.78
C HIS A 459 -3.58 14.14 32.90
N LEU A 460 -2.82 14.29 31.81
CA LEU A 460 -1.40 13.92 31.77
C LEU A 460 -0.49 14.94 32.46
N PHE A 461 -0.86 16.22 32.37
CA PHE A 461 0.02 17.32 32.77
C PHE A 461 -0.38 17.97 34.10
N SER A 462 -1.37 17.40 34.80
CA SER A 462 -1.85 17.95 36.07
C SER A 462 -0.74 18.03 37.13
N GLY A 463 -0.57 19.22 37.71
CA GLY A 463 0.44 19.49 38.73
C GLY A 463 1.86 19.67 38.21
N LEU A 464 2.09 19.63 36.89
CA LEU A 464 3.38 19.95 36.29
C LEU A 464 3.52 21.47 36.11
N ILE A 465 4.66 22.00 36.52
CA ILE A 465 4.98 23.42 36.38
C ILE A 465 5.94 23.58 35.21
N ALA A 466 5.50 24.27 34.16
CA ALA A 466 6.36 24.58 33.02
C ALA A 466 7.51 25.51 33.43
N GLN A 467 8.71 25.18 32.98
CA GLN A 467 9.96 25.91 33.25
C GLN A 467 10.52 26.55 31.97
N GLU A 468 10.38 25.88 30.83
CA GLU A 468 10.77 26.40 29.52
C GLU A 468 9.70 26.13 28.45
N LEU A 469 9.60 27.03 27.48
CA LEU A 469 8.78 26.90 26.28
C LEU A 469 9.65 27.18 25.06
N HIS A 470 9.70 26.23 24.13
CA HIS A 470 10.49 26.33 22.91
C HIS A 470 9.57 26.26 21.70
N PHE A 471 9.86 27.09 20.70
CA PHE A 471 9.34 26.95 19.34
C PHE A 471 10.51 26.59 18.44
N GLU A 472 10.37 25.55 17.65
CA GLU A 472 11.42 24.95 16.84
C GLU A 472 10.91 24.77 15.40
N LEU A 473 11.78 25.05 14.43
CA LEU A 473 11.62 24.73 13.02
C LEU A 473 12.90 24.02 12.58
N THR A 474 12.76 22.79 12.11
CA THR A 474 13.84 21.99 11.52
C THR A 474 13.51 21.73 10.06
N SER A 475 14.46 21.93 9.15
CA SER A 475 14.36 21.53 7.75
C SER A 475 15.51 20.59 7.43
N ASP A 476 15.19 19.31 7.23
CA ASP A 476 16.18 18.28 6.95
C ASP A 476 15.95 17.68 5.57
N GLY A 477 16.97 17.75 4.71
CA GLY A 477 16.96 17.14 3.39
C GLY A 477 18.25 16.39 3.09
N CYS A 478 18.34 15.76 1.91
CA CYS A 478 19.52 15.00 1.52
C CYS A 478 20.83 15.83 1.50
N PHE A 479 20.74 17.16 1.42
CA PHE A 479 21.89 18.06 1.24
C PHE A 479 21.91 19.27 2.19
N HIS A 480 20.95 19.38 3.10
CA HIS A 480 20.86 20.47 4.07
C HIS A 480 20.23 20.00 5.37
N SER A 481 20.56 20.70 6.44
CA SER A 481 19.94 20.57 7.76
C SER A 481 19.99 21.97 8.37
N GLU A 482 18.82 22.56 8.57
CA GLU A 482 18.66 23.91 9.12
C GLU A 482 17.76 23.86 10.35
N ASP A 483 18.24 24.40 11.46
CA ASP A 483 17.51 24.47 12.71
C ASP A 483 17.33 25.93 13.15
N ALA A 484 16.10 26.27 13.50
CA ALA A 484 15.74 27.56 14.07
C ALA A 484 14.94 27.35 15.36
N ILE A 485 15.35 28.02 16.44
CA ILE A 485 14.73 27.85 17.75
C ILE A 485 14.50 29.19 18.46
N ARG A 486 13.38 29.30 19.17
CA ARG A 486 13.05 30.42 20.06
C ARG A 486 12.74 29.85 21.44
N VAL A 487 13.54 30.23 22.43
CA VAL A 487 13.46 29.70 23.80
C VAL A 487 12.96 30.78 24.76
N TYR A 488 11.97 30.42 25.57
CA TYR A 488 11.51 31.21 26.71
C TYR A 488 11.75 30.47 28.02
N THR A 489 12.28 31.17 29.02
CA THR A 489 12.53 30.63 30.37
C THR A 489 11.62 31.31 31.38
N LYS A 490 11.03 30.52 32.28
CA LYS A 490 10.18 31.04 33.36
C LYS A 490 11.01 31.91 34.32
N ASN A 491 10.55 33.14 34.50
CA ASN A 491 11.04 34.10 35.48
C ASN A 491 9.81 34.71 36.20
N ALA A 492 9.62 34.33 37.46
CA ALA A 492 8.43 34.65 38.24
C ALA A 492 7.12 34.18 37.55
N ASP A 493 6.22 35.12 37.24
CA ASP A 493 4.90 34.92 36.62
C ASP A 493 4.93 35.05 35.08
N LYS A 494 6.12 35.13 34.48
CA LYS A 494 6.29 35.28 33.04
C LYS A 494 7.33 34.32 32.47
N PHE A 495 7.22 34.06 31.18
CA PHE A 495 8.22 33.40 30.36
C PHE A 495 8.97 34.48 29.57
N VAL A 496 10.25 34.64 29.83
CA VAL A 496 11.10 35.67 29.20
C VAL A 496 12.02 35.01 28.19
N ILE A 497 12.19 35.64 27.03
CA ILE A 497 13.08 35.15 25.98
C ILE A 497 14.52 34.94 26.48
N ASP A 498 15.10 33.80 26.10
CA ASP A 498 16.52 33.50 26.26
C ASP A 498 17.26 33.72 24.93
N ASN A 499 17.81 34.93 24.77
CA ASN A 499 18.55 35.32 23.56
C ASN A 499 19.82 34.49 23.32
N LYS A 500 20.37 33.81 24.34
CA LYS A 500 21.59 33.00 24.15
C LYS A 500 21.28 31.65 23.53
N ARG A 501 20.08 31.13 23.79
CA ARG A 501 19.61 29.84 23.26
C ARG A 501 18.68 29.98 22.06
N SER A 502 18.30 31.20 21.68
CA SER A 502 17.43 31.47 20.53
C SER A 502 18.23 31.85 19.30
N THR A 503 17.77 31.42 18.13
CA THR A 503 18.23 31.91 16.82
C THR A 503 17.75 33.35 16.63
N SER A 504 18.65 34.27 16.25
CA SER A 504 18.37 35.72 16.25
C SER A 504 17.23 36.15 15.32
N ASP A 505 17.16 35.54 14.14
CA ASP A 505 16.27 35.97 13.07
C ASP A 505 14.93 35.19 13.09
N PHE A 506 14.85 34.13 13.90
CA PHE A 506 13.66 33.31 14.03
C PHE A 506 12.70 33.88 15.07
N LEU A 507 11.44 34.12 14.65
CA LEU A 507 10.41 34.74 15.47
C LEU A 507 10.88 36.07 16.09
N SER A 508 11.61 36.89 15.33
CA SER A 508 12.20 38.14 15.82
C SER A 508 11.18 39.10 16.42
N ASP A 509 9.98 39.16 15.81
CA ASP A 509 8.89 40.07 16.21
C ASP A 509 7.84 39.40 17.11
N ALA A 510 8.09 38.17 17.56
CA ALA A 510 7.27 37.51 18.57
C ALA A 510 7.45 38.19 19.94
N LEU A 511 6.48 37.97 20.84
CA LEU A 511 6.50 38.53 22.19
C LEU A 511 7.82 38.24 22.89
N THR A 512 8.41 39.22 23.58
CA THR A 512 9.65 39.02 24.37
C THR A 512 9.35 38.47 25.78
N GLN A 513 8.10 38.59 26.21
CA GLN A 513 7.57 38.05 27.46
C GLN A 513 6.17 37.48 27.22
N ILE A 514 5.90 36.30 27.77
CA ILE A 514 4.60 35.60 27.70
C ILE A 514 4.08 35.43 29.13
N ASP A 515 2.78 35.69 29.36
CA ASP A 515 2.18 35.47 30.68
C ASP A 515 2.15 33.97 30.99
N TYR A 516 2.49 33.58 32.22
CA TYR A 516 2.45 32.19 32.65
C TYR A 516 1.09 31.52 32.39
N LYS A 517 -0.02 32.26 32.48
CA LYS A 517 -1.38 31.77 32.18
C LYS A 517 -1.56 31.38 30.72
N GLN A 518 -0.89 32.06 29.78
CA GLN A 518 -0.97 31.70 28.35
C GLN A 518 -0.29 30.34 28.12
N VAL A 519 0.83 30.08 28.79
CA VAL A 519 1.52 28.78 28.72
C VAL A 519 0.71 27.67 29.41
N GLU A 520 0.10 27.95 30.56
CA GLU A 520 -0.84 26.99 31.19
C GLU A 520 -2.03 26.68 30.30
N GLN A 521 -2.58 27.70 29.61
CA GLN A 521 -3.69 27.53 28.70
C GLN A 521 -3.31 26.68 27.48
N LEU A 522 -2.09 26.82 26.93
CA LEU A 522 -1.56 25.92 25.90
C LEU A 522 -1.56 24.46 26.37
N ILE A 523 -0.95 24.19 27.52
CA ILE A 523 -0.84 22.83 28.09
C ILE A 523 -2.23 22.24 28.33
N ARG A 524 -3.15 23.05 28.89
CA ARG A 524 -4.53 22.63 29.12
C ARG A 524 -5.26 22.31 27.82
N THR A 525 -5.07 23.09 26.76
CA THR A 525 -5.67 22.80 25.45
C THR A 525 -5.19 21.45 24.92
N VAL A 526 -3.91 21.13 25.07
CA VAL A 526 -3.35 19.82 24.65
C VAL A 526 -3.96 18.67 25.45
N ASP A 527 -4.10 18.85 26.76
CA ASP A 527 -4.68 17.81 27.62
C ASP A 527 -6.15 17.52 27.26
N GLN A 528 -6.92 18.58 27.01
CA GLN A 528 -8.37 18.53 26.77
C GLN A 528 -8.77 18.17 25.33
N SER A 529 -7.88 18.36 24.36
CA SER A 529 -8.19 18.15 22.94
C SER A 529 -8.20 16.68 22.52
N ARG A 530 -7.60 15.78 23.32
CA ARG A 530 -7.46 14.36 23.01
C ARG A 530 -8.75 13.64 22.68
N SER A 531 -9.83 14.00 23.37
CA SER A 531 -11.16 13.44 23.17
C SER A 531 -12.13 14.40 22.49
N LYS A 532 -11.66 15.58 22.06
CA LYS A 532 -12.50 16.61 21.45
C LYS A 532 -12.36 16.60 19.93
N MET A 533 -13.44 16.20 19.26
CA MET A 533 -13.56 16.40 17.81
C MET A 533 -13.65 17.87 17.43
N VAL A 534 -12.99 18.26 16.33
CA VAL A 534 -13.11 19.58 15.71
C VAL A 534 -14.50 19.76 15.10
N SER A 535 -15.05 20.96 15.20
CA SER A 535 -16.33 21.35 14.63
C SER A 535 -16.21 22.63 13.81
N ILE A 536 -17.21 22.91 12.98
CA ILE A 536 -17.29 24.17 12.22
C ILE A 536 -17.22 25.41 13.12
N ASN A 537 -17.73 25.31 14.35
CA ASN A 537 -17.70 26.40 15.32
C ASN A 537 -16.29 26.72 15.80
N ASP A 538 -15.38 25.74 15.84
CA ASP A 538 -13.99 25.96 16.28
C ASP A 538 -13.19 26.80 15.25
N LEU A 539 -13.65 26.87 13.99
CA LEU A 539 -13.04 27.67 12.93
C LEU A 539 -13.45 29.15 12.96
N ASN A 540 -14.50 29.52 13.71
CA ASN A 540 -15.02 30.89 13.80
C ASN A 540 -15.29 31.58 12.44
N ILE A 541 -15.73 30.81 11.43
CA ILE A 541 -15.97 31.32 10.07
C ILE A 541 -17.11 32.34 10.07
N THR A 542 -16.83 33.55 9.59
CA THR A 542 -17.84 34.61 9.45
C THR A 542 -18.46 34.62 8.05
N LYS A 543 -19.59 35.32 7.90
CA LYS A 543 -20.19 35.56 6.57
C LYS A 543 -19.25 36.31 5.61
N ASN A 544 -18.36 37.14 6.15
CA ASN A 544 -17.40 37.86 5.33
C ASN A 544 -16.31 36.91 4.79
N ASP A 545 -15.91 35.92 5.58
CA ASP A 545 -14.93 34.90 5.15
C ASP A 545 -15.49 34.03 4.03
N VAL A 546 -16.75 33.61 4.14
CA VAL A 546 -17.45 32.90 3.05
C VAL A 546 -17.47 33.74 1.77
N LYS A 547 -17.79 35.03 1.88
CA LYS A 547 -17.78 35.94 0.73
C LYS A 547 -16.37 36.08 0.13
N ASN A 548 -15.34 36.23 0.96
CA ASN A 548 -13.94 36.34 0.52
C ASN A 548 -13.47 35.05 -0.18
N PHE A 549 -13.86 33.88 0.35
CA PHE A 549 -13.56 32.60 -0.25
C PHE A 549 -14.23 32.45 -1.62
N ILE A 550 -15.51 32.82 -1.75
CA ILE A 550 -16.21 32.81 -3.04
C ILE A 550 -15.50 33.72 -4.06
N GLN A 551 -15.08 34.92 -3.65
CA GLN A 551 -14.31 35.82 -4.51
C GLN A 551 -12.96 35.23 -4.92
N PHE A 552 -12.28 34.50 -4.02
CA PHE A 552 -11.07 33.76 -4.34
C PHE A 552 -11.34 32.68 -5.39
N ILE A 553 -12.40 31.89 -5.23
CA ILE A 553 -12.78 30.86 -6.21
C ILE A 553 -13.12 31.48 -7.57
N ASP A 554 -13.82 32.62 -7.60
CA ASP A 554 -14.11 33.36 -8.84
C ASP A 554 -12.82 33.85 -9.53
N TYR A 555 -11.84 34.31 -8.75
CA TYR A 555 -10.52 34.69 -9.24
C TYR A 555 -9.76 33.50 -9.83
N VAL A 556 -9.71 32.36 -9.14
CA VAL A 556 -9.06 31.13 -9.62
C VAL A 556 -9.72 30.65 -10.91
N GLU A 557 -11.06 30.60 -10.96
CA GLU A 557 -11.80 30.23 -12.15
C GLU A 557 -11.52 31.18 -13.33
N ALA A 558 -11.37 32.49 -13.08
CA ALA A 558 -11.01 33.46 -14.10
C ALA A 558 -9.58 33.27 -14.65
N ILE A 559 -8.60 32.93 -13.80
CA ILE A 559 -7.24 32.56 -14.24
C ILE A 559 -7.30 31.36 -15.17
N VAL A 560 -7.99 30.32 -14.74
CA VAL A 560 -8.11 29.07 -15.50
C VAL A 560 -8.79 29.30 -16.85
N LYS A 561 -9.91 30.03 -16.88
CA LYS A 561 -10.60 30.40 -18.13
C LYS A 561 -9.72 31.21 -19.08
N LYS A 562 -8.83 32.05 -18.54
CA LYS A 562 -7.93 32.88 -19.36
C LYS A 562 -6.75 32.10 -19.91
N ASN A 563 -6.16 31.21 -19.12
CA ASN A 563 -4.87 30.59 -19.42
C ASN A 563 -4.95 29.11 -19.84
N ASP A 564 -6.11 28.45 -19.72
CA ASP A 564 -6.30 27.00 -19.93
C ASP A 564 -5.32 26.14 -19.10
N VAL A 565 -4.87 26.69 -17.96
CA VAL A 565 -3.95 26.05 -17.01
C VAL A 565 -4.30 26.53 -15.61
N LEU A 566 -4.31 25.60 -14.66
CA LEU A 566 -4.34 25.91 -13.23
C LEU A 566 -2.89 26.03 -12.72
N TYR A 567 -2.45 27.26 -12.47
CA TYR A 567 -1.17 27.54 -11.82
C TYR A 567 -1.35 28.65 -10.80
N LEU A 568 -1.24 28.30 -9.51
CA LEU A 568 -1.35 29.23 -8.38
C LEU A 568 0.03 29.54 -7.76
N GLY A 569 1.11 29.03 -8.37
CA GLY A 569 2.46 29.05 -7.81
C GLY A 569 2.89 27.66 -7.33
N TYR A 570 4.19 27.38 -7.39
CA TYR A 570 4.77 26.11 -6.95
C TYR A 570 4.57 25.84 -5.45
N GLU A 571 4.53 26.91 -4.64
CA GLU A 571 4.38 26.84 -3.18
C GLU A 571 2.91 26.92 -2.71
N SER A 572 1.95 26.98 -3.64
CA SER A 572 0.55 27.15 -3.26
C SER A 572 -0.02 25.87 -2.68
N LEU A 573 -0.56 25.97 -1.46
CA LEU A 573 -1.24 24.84 -0.80
C LEU A 573 -2.64 24.55 -1.36
N TYR A 574 -3.14 25.37 -2.29
CA TYR A 574 -4.48 25.22 -2.89
C TYR A 574 -4.47 24.22 -4.06
N ASP A 575 -4.40 22.92 -3.76
CA ASP A 575 -4.39 21.84 -4.75
C ASP A 575 -5.81 21.37 -5.18
N PHE A 576 -6.29 21.90 -6.32
CA PHE A 576 -7.52 21.44 -6.95
C PHE A 576 -7.24 20.20 -7.82
N PRO A 577 -8.20 19.28 -7.99
CA PRO A 577 -8.02 18.09 -8.85
C PRO A 577 -7.63 18.37 -10.31
N GLY A 578 -7.85 19.59 -10.80
CA GLY A 578 -7.38 20.07 -12.09
C GLY A 578 -8.12 21.32 -12.58
N GLU A 579 -7.70 21.88 -13.71
CA GLU A 579 -8.26 23.09 -14.31
C GLU A 579 -9.74 22.97 -14.75
N TYR A 580 -10.28 21.77 -14.88
CA TYR A 580 -11.69 21.53 -15.20
C TYR A 580 -12.53 21.15 -13.98
N SER A 581 -12.03 21.44 -12.78
CA SER A 581 -12.78 21.29 -11.52
C SER A 581 -14.08 22.10 -11.52
N ASP A 582 -15.10 21.58 -10.83
CA ASP A 582 -16.40 22.23 -10.68
C ASP A 582 -16.33 23.34 -9.62
N PHE A 583 -15.89 24.54 -10.01
CA PHE A 583 -15.80 25.70 -9.10
C PHE A 583 -17.14 26.09 -8.47
N ASN A 584 -18.29 25.74 -9.09
CA ASN A 584 -19.60 25.94 -8.45
C ASN A 584 -19.79 25.04 -7.25
N PHE A 585 -19.22 23.83 -7.25
CA PHE A 585 -19.24 22.95 -6.09
C PHE A 585 -18.54 23.61 -4.89
N TYR A 586 -17.36 24.19 -5.10
CA TYR A 586 -16.62 24.88 -4.03
C TYR A 586 -17.42 26.05 -3.45
N ARG A 587 -18.05 26.87 -4.30
CA ARG A 587 -18.94 27.95 -3.86
C ARG A 587 -20.13 27.41 -3.06
N SER A 588 -20.79 26.36 -3.55
CA SER A 588 -21.95 25.75 -2.90
C SER A 588 -21.61 25.16 -1.52
N ILE A 589 -20.44 24.54 -1.35
CA ILE A 589 -20.01 24.06 -0.04
C ILE A 589 -19.77 25.23 0.90
N ALA A 590 -19.12 26.31 0.44
CA ALA A 590 -18.89 27.49 1.25
C ALA A 590 -20.21 28.12 1.77
N ASP A 591 -21.25 28.16 0.93
CA ASP A 591 -22.59 28.63 1.32
C ASP A 591 -23.32 27.71 2.30
N SER A 592 -22.93 26.43 2.37
CA SER A 592 -23.60 25.40 3.17
C SER A 592 -22.74 24.83 4.31
N LEU A 593 -21.64 25.48 4.69
CA LEU A 593 -20.74 25.01 5.77
C LEU A 593 -21.46 24.66 7.08
N SER A 594 -22.55 25.36 7.40
CA SER A 594 -23.34 25.12 8.62
C SER A 594 -24.14 23.81 8.62
N THR A 595 -24.26 23.13 7.48
CA THR A 595 -24.97 21.84 7.37
C THR A 595 -24.06 20.64 7.66
N LEU A 596 -22.74 20.85 7.68
CA LEU A 596 -21.75 19.79 7.90
C LEU A 596 -21.77 19.32 9.36
N THR A 597 -21.69 18.00 9.53
CA THR A 597 -21.65 17.36 10.84
C THR A 597 -20.29 17.56 11.50
N LYS A 598 -20.26 17.35 12.83
CA LYS A 598 -19.01 17.44 13.59
C LYS A 598 -18.01 16.36 13.16
N GLU A 599 -18.53 15.17 12.87
CA GLU A 599 -17.77 14.02 12.40
C GLU A 599 -17.11 14.33 11.05
N GLU A 600 -17.85 14.88 10.08
CA GLU A 600 -17.30 15.27 8.77
C GLU A 600 -16.16 16.29 8.90
N ILE A 601 -16.34 17.33 9.74
CA ILE A 601 -15.30 18.34 9.95
C ILE A 601 -14.08 17.74 10.65
N ASN A 602 -14.29 16.90 11.66
CA ASN A 602 -13.20 16.25 12.36
C ASN A 602 -12.39 15.35 11.42
N ASP A 603 -13.07 14.55 10.59
CA ASP A 603 -12.43 13.68 9.60
C ASP A 603 -11.53 14.50 8.67
N ILE A 604 -12.01 15.63 8.14
CA ILE A 604 -11.25 16.53 7.26
C ILE A 604 -9.94 16.98 7.90
N PHE A 605 -9.98 17.48 9.14
CA PHE A 605 -8.78 18.04 9.81
C PHE A 605 -7.94 16.98 10.55
N SER A 606 -8.40 15.73 10.57
CA SER A 606 -7.63 14.60 11.13
C SER A 606 -6.70 13.93 10.10
N GLN A 607 -6.84 14.26 8.81
CA GLN A 607 -6.01 13.67 7.77
C GLN A 607 -4.64 14.34 7.76
N ALA A 608 -3.57 13.57 7.94
CA ALA A 608 -2.22 14.07 7.65
C ALA A 608 -2.00 13.99 6.14
N SER A 609 -1.36 15.00 5.56
CA SER A 609 -0.74 14.83 4.25
C SER A 609 0.62 14.18 4.48
N GLY A 610 0.84 12.97 3.94
CA GLY A 610 2.15 12.33 4.04
C GLY A 610 3.27 13.19 3.48
N ASN A 611 4.52 12.85 3.83
CA ASN A 611 5.69 13.51 3.27
C ASN A 611 6.01 12.91 1.89
N HIS A 612 5.91 13.72 0.84
CA HIS A 612 6.20 13.38 -0.55
C HIS A 612 7.51 13.99 -1.04
N SER A 613 8.17 14.78 -0.20
CA SER A 613 9.42 15.46 -0.44
C SER A 613 10.63 14.63 0.04
N THR A 614 11.82 14.96 -0.48
CA THR A 614 13.09 14.49 0.10
C THR A 614 13.56 15.40 1.25
N THR A 615 12.83 16.49 1.48
CA THR A 615 13.04 17.46 2.55
C THR A 615 11.86 17.36 3.51
N THR A 616 12.12 17.19 4.78
CA THR A 616 11.10 17.19 5.83
C THR A 616 11.23 18.45 6.66
N ASP A 617 10.19 19.28 6.62
CA ASP A 617 10.05 20.45 7.48
C ASP A 617 9.26 20.08 8.73
N ILE A 618 9.88 20.17 9.89
CA ILE A 618 9.28 19.83 11.19
C ILE A 618 9.04 21.12 11.96
N ARG A 619 7.78 21.39 12.28
CA ARG A 619 7.42 22.40 13.28
C ARG A 619 7.21 21.73 14.62
N ARG A 620 7.93 22.20 15.65
CA ARG A 620 7.86 21.62 16.99
C ARG A 620 7.66 22.69 18.05
N ILE A 621 6.80 22.37 19.02
CA ILE A 621 6.63 23.11 20.26
C ILE A 621 7.05 22.19 21.40
N LYS A 622 7.94 22.65 22.25
CA LYS A 622 8.48 21.87 23.35
C LYS A 622 8.31 22.60 24.67
N ILE A 623 7.77 21.91 25.67
CA ILE A 623 7.60 22.42 27.03
C ILE A 623 8.43 21.56 27.97
N VAL A 624 9.37 22.19 28.67
CA VAL A 624 10.19 21.53 29.69
C VAL A 624 9.63 21.87 31.05
N PHE A 625 9.28 20.86 31.84
CA PHE A 625 8.73 21.04 33.18
C PHE A 625 9.85 21.09 34.25
N GLN A 626 9.55 21.65 35.42
CA GLN A 626 10.52 21.79 36.53
C GLN A 626 11.10 20.45 37.01
N ASN A 627 10.36 19.36 36.85
CA ASN A 627 10.83 18.01 37.18
C ASN A 627 11.66 17.35 36.07
N GLY A 628 11.99 18.10 35.00
CA GLY A 628 12.77 17.63 33.86
C GLY A 628 11.98 16.91 32.77
N LYS A 629 10.70 16.60 32.99
CA LYS A 629 9.83 15.97 31.97
C LYS A 629 9.62 16.90 30.79
N GLN A 630 9.34 16.32 29.63
CA GLN A 630 9.17 17.07 28.39
C GLN A 630 7.87 16.71 27.68
N LEU A 631 7.15 17.74 27.24
CA LEU A 631 6.03 17.64 26.33
C LEU A 631 6.48 18.18 24.97
N THR A 632 6.43 17.34 23.94
CA THR A 632 6.77 17.67 22.56
C THR A 632 5.51 17.59 21.71
N ILE A 633 5.28 18.60 20.87
CA ILE A 633 4.11 18.69 19.99
C ILE A 633 4.63 19.06 18.60
N GLU A 634 4.44 18.20 17.61
CA GLU A 634 5.05 18.35 16.30
C GLU A 634 4.10 18.07 15.14
N ASN A 635 4.37 18.69 14.01
CA ASN A 635 3.79 18.38 12.71
C ASN A 635 4.92 18.41 11.66
N TYR A 636 4.89 17.45 10.73
CA TYR A 636 5.89 17.23 9.71
C TYR A 636 5.26 17.00 8.32
N ASP A 637 4.01 17.45 8.15
CA ASP A 637 3.25 17.33 6.93
C ASP A 637 3.79 18.32 5.88
N ASP A 638 4.01 17.87 4.65
CA ASP A 638 4.45 18.75 3.55
C ASP A 638 3.32 19.70 3.09
N GLU A 639 2.06 19.26 3.16
CA GLU A 639 0.85 20.03 2.86
C GLU A 639 -0.10 20.11 4.07
N PRO A 640 0.35 20.73 5.17
CA PRO A 640 -0.35 20.72 6.45
C PRO A 640 -1.76 21.31 6.33
N ASN A 641 -2.71 20.86 7.15
CA ASN A 641 -4.04 21.50 7.18
C ASN A 641 -3.97 22.89 7.83
N TYR A 642 -5.14 23.54 7.89
CA TYR A 642 -5.34 24.80 8.61
C TYR A 642 -4.74 24.72 10.02
N LEU A 643 -3.85 25.67 10.32
CA LEU A 643 -3.08 25.76 11.58
C LEU A 643 -2.32 24.47 11.94
N TYR A 644 -1.77 23.78 10.93
CA TYR A 644 -0.95 22.57 11.09
C TYR A 644 -1.65 21.42 11.82
N THR A 645 -2.98 21.35 11.72
CA THR A 645 -3.71 20.19 12.22
C THR A 645 -3.54 18.97 11.30
N PRO A 646 -3.56 17.74 11.85
CA PRO A 646 -3.44 17.43 13.27
C PRO A 646 -1.98 17.47 13.74
N TRP A 647 -1.79 17.63 15.05
CA TRP A 647 -0.48 17.59 15.71
C TRP A 647 -0.21 16.22 16.31
N VAL A 648 1.04 15.76 16.30
CA VAL A 648 1.51 14.59 17.06
C VAL A 648 2.06 15.08 18.39
N VAL A 649 1.53 14.55 19.50
CA VAL A 649 1.96 14.89 20.86
C VAL A 649 2.75 13.72 21.42
N ASP A 650 3.92 13.97 21.98
CA ASP A 650 4.74 13.03 22.74
C ASP A 650 4.95 13.57 24.16
N PHE A 651 4.51 12.80 25.15
CA PHE A 651 4.84 13.05 26.55
C PHE A 651 5.49 11.82 27.17
N GLU A 652 6.78 11.92 27.46
CA GLU A 652 7.58 10.84 28.05
C GLU A 652 7.51 9.52 27.26
N GLY A 653 7.25 9.57 25.95
CA GLY A 653 7.09 8.39 25.10
C GLY A 653 5.66 7.92 24.85
N VAL A 654 4.68 8.52 25.52
CA VAL A 654 3.27 8.27 25.21
C VAL A 654 2.87 9.22 24.08
N LYS A 655 2.58 8.66 22.91
CA LYS A 655 2.23 9.41 21.71
C LYS A 655 0.73 9.37 21.41
N PHE A 656 0.18 10.50 20.98
CA PHE A 656 -1.19 10.61 20.50
C PHE A 656 -1.37 11.76 19.50
N ARG A 657 -2.39 11.68 18.65
CA ARG A 657 -2.77 12.81 17.79
C ARG A 657 -3.72 13.78 18.47
N MET A 658 -3.51 15.05 18.20
CA MET A 658 -4.34 16.16 18.63
C MET A 658 -4.87 16.89 17.41
N ASN A 659 -6.18 16.87 17.23
CA ASN A 659 -6.87 17.70 16.25
C ASN A 659 -7.48 18.93 16.94
N SER A 660 -6.73 20.03 17.05
CA SER A 660 -7.18 21.22 17.79
C SER A 660 -6.82 22.54 17.08
N ILE A 661 -7.84 23.19 16.52
CA ILE A 661 -7.74 24.53 15.95
C ILE A 661 -7.36 25.56 17.02
N LEU A 662 -7.94 25.44 18.22
CA LEU A 662 -7.68 26.34 19.34
C LEU A 662 -6.21 26.31 19.78
N PHE A 663 -5.56 25.14 19.70
CA PHE A 663 -4.13 25.04 19.98
C PHE A 663 -3.33 25.91 19.00
N GLY A 664 -3.55 25.76 17.69
CA GLY A 664 -2.90 26.59 16.68
C GLY A 664 -3.16 28.09 16.85
N GLN A 665 -4.39 28.49 17.23
CA GLN A 665 -4.72 29.89 17.51
C GLN A 665 -3.89 30.48 18.67
N HIS A 666 -3.71 29.73 19.76
CA HIS A 666 -2.85 30.18 20.87
C HIS A 666 -1.38 30.33 20.44
N ILE A 667 -0.90 29.46 19.55
CA ILE A 667 0.47 29.56 19.01
C ILE A 667 0.64 30.84 18.19
N GLU A 668 -0.31 31.15 17.32
CA GLU A 668 -0.29 32.39 16.53
C GLU A 668 -0.34 33.64 17.43
N GLU A 669 -1.15 33.63 18.50
CA GLU A 669 -1.20 34.73 19.47
C GLU A 669 0.16 34.96 20.14
N ILE A 670 0.81 33.89 20.62
CA ILE A 670 2.09 33.97 21.32
C ILE A 670 3.23 34.39 20.38
N THR A 671 3.20 33.90 19.15
CA THR A 671 4.26 34.10 18.15
C THR A 671 4.03 35.29 17.23
N ASN A 672 2.97 36.08 17.48
CA ASN A 672 2.57 37.22 16.65
C ASN A 672 2.40 36.83 15.16
N CYS A 673 1.76 35.68 14.94
CA CYS A 673 1.49 35.08 13.64
C CYS A 673 2.72 34.77 12.77
N MET A 674 3.90 34.61 13.38
CA MET A 674 5.14 34.34 12.64
C MET A 674 5.51 32.85 12.58
N PHE A 675 4.88 32.00 13.39
CA PHE A 675 5.25 30.59 13.45
C PHE A 675 4.65 29.79 12.30
N PHE A 676 3.49 30.16 11.78
CA PHE A 676 2.91 29.51 10.61
C PHE A 676 3.08 30.32 9.32
N THR A 677 3.15 29.62 8.19
CA THR A 677 3.11 30.24 6.87
C THR A 677 1.77 30.94 6.63
N ASP A 678 1.75 31.96 5.78
CA ASP A 678 0.55 32.79 5.59
C ASP A 678 -0.65 32.01 5.05
N ASP A 679 -0.41 30.99 4.22
CA ASP A 679 -1.46 30.18 3.63
C ASP A 679 -2.20 29.33 4.67
N VAL A 680 -1.49 28.65 5.56
CA VAL A 680 -2.12 27.72 6.52
C VAL A 680 -2.90 28.42 7.63
N LYS A 681 -2.65 29.71 7.87
CA LYS A 681 -3.40 30.52 8.83
C LYS A 681 -4.54 31.30 8.19
N ASN A 682 -4.66 31.27 6.86
CA ASN A 682 -5.74 31.91 6.13
C ASN A 682 -7.04 31.10 6.28
N ILE A 683 -8.12 31.75 6.72
CA ILE A 683 -9.43 31.10 6.87
C ILE A 683 -10.00 30.58 5.54
N ASN A 684 -9.64 31.20 4.40
CA ASN A 684 -9.99 30.69 3.07
C ASN A 684 -9.38 29.31 2.82
N TYR A 685 -8.20 29.03 3.38
CA TYR A 685 -7.57 27.73 3.26
C TYR A 685 -8.34 26.67 4.05
N ALA A 686 -8.87 26.99 5.23
CA ALA A 686 -9.75 26.09 5.98
C ALA A 686 -11.01 25.73 5.18
N ILE A 687 -11.69 26.74 4.61
CA ILE A 687 -12.87 26.54 3.77
C ILE A 687 -12.52 25.73 2.51
N PHE A 688 -11.36 26.01 1.91
CA PHE A 688 -10.85 25.24 0.78
C PHE A 688 -10.66 23.76 1.13
N LYS A 689 -9.98 23.43 2.24
CA LYS A 689 -9.74 22.03 2.63
C LYS A 689 -11.04 21.27 2.83
N ILE A 690 -12.06 21.91 3.44
CA ILE A 690 -13.41 21.34 3.56
C ILE A 690 -14.03 21.07 2.18
N ALA A 691 -14.08 22.09 1.31
CA ALA A 691 -14.68 21.96 -0.01
C ALA A 691 -13.93 20.95 -0.90
N ASN A 692 -12.60 20.95 -0.86
CA ASN A 692 -11.75 20.08 -1.66
C ASN A 692 -11.89 18.62 -1.24
N TYR A 693 -11.93 18.36 0.08
CA TYR A 693 -12.18 17.01 0.60
C TYR A 693 -13.52 16.45 0.12
N LEU A 694 -14.60 17.23 0.28
CA LEU A 694 -15.93 16.83 -0.16
C LEU A 694 -16.02 16.67 -1.69
N TYR A 695 -15.29 17.49 -2.45
CA TYR A 695 -15.25 17.38 -3.90
C TYR A 695 -14.54 16.09 -4.34
N ARG A 696 -13.38 15.79 -3.76
CA ARG A 696 -12.64 14.54 -4.02
C ARG A 696 -13.46 13.31 -3.63
N LYS A 697 -14.18 13.36 -2.50
CA LYS A 697 -15.12 12.31 -2.09
C LYS A 697 -16.30 12.13 -3.06
N LYS A 698 -16.75 13.19 -3.76
CA LYS A 698 -17.80 13.11 -4.79
C LYS A 698 -17.29 12.51 -6.12
N LEU A 699 -15.99 12.67 -6.41
CA LEU A 699 -15.37 12.18 -7.65
C LEU A 699 -15.10 10.67 -7.63
N ASN A 700 -14.93 10.12 -6.43
CA ASN A 700 -14.71 8.71 -6.14
C ASN A 700 -16.03 8.02 -5.77
#